data_AF-A0AAE6BWV8-F1
#
_entry.id   AF-A0AAE6BWV8-F1
#
_cell.length_a   1.000
_cell.length_b   1.000
_cell.length_c   1.000
_cell.angle_alpha   90.00
_cell.angle_beta   90.00
_cell.angle_gamma   90.00
#
_symmetry.space_group_name_H-M   'P 1'
#
loop_
_entity.id
_entity.type
_entity.pdbx_description
1 polymer ?
#
loop_
_entity_poly.entity_id
_entity_poly.type
_entity_poly.pdbx_seq_one_letter_code
_entity_poly.pdbx_strand_id
1 'polypeptide(L)'
;MDFLHINDVNKIDFKAIWRDYSSALKHIEKETEETIGLKHQSAENMLYNVMGRTERSNEGIIHEILPPVYDFLSAGDITSFIQMQHLIDNCRKFGKKVYSAPVDYTKSSAFQLSFMDNYKLKDTIAEAWKAGAGKGIRKDCLLLDRDKIENYSLEDYRNARLGFIMATIFGKGKKSTGAESLLWIPASHPYYTQQPNVFTRNESFSKYLIFSSWGMVPKMLACMISYEAERRLLRRTNESYRKEDFQILKDSTKTKTLTIMHTVSTSLADMYDPEDSFGKPLSDIRQQIKKKIRSKLNEFDGKTVSRVSSLDIYHLLTALDNSDAEVRNIPKEADEILVSMAIGAPAMCLYRTFKRIGDLNARQHAEEVAKELTGIFNNRQGIAAVRSNCRDHSNYFRNVVDYCIQGNLQAVLDEFVHMIGENKSPETIVTRMKESFAPAYPQPINTIQTFGTDDKYSMRKHFAVDFGSGKQTEKDVNHATNVRSAFNSPFRPFVLASTSVGQEGLDFHWYCRKIVHWNLPSNPQNMEQREGRINRYKCLSVRRNISRLYPDIFRWNEMFYKASAELKGNNSEMVPFWYLPLNDIHFKDIKAEKIERIVPMYPMSEDESRYGRLIKVLSLYRLTMGQPRQEELLQILDGKISPEQIKRLLFDLCPFSRKHH
;
A
#
# COMPACT_ATOMS: atom_id res chain seq x y z
N MET A 1 -1.04 -30.65 -21.65
CA MET A 1 -1.61 -29.86 -22.76
C MET A 1 -2.50 -30.71 -23.67
N ASP A 2 -2.36 -32.04 -23.71
CA ASP A 2 -3.26 -32.94 -24.47
C ASP A 2 -4.76 -32.72 -24.18
N PHE A 3 -5.12 -32.29 -22.97
CA PHE A 3 -6.51 -31.96 -22.60
C PHE A 3 -7.07 -30.70 -23.30
N LEU A 4 -6.23 -29.86 -23.90
CA LEU A 4 -6.67 -28.66 -24.62
C LEU A 4 -7.07 -28.96 -26.07
N HIS A 5 -6.72 -30.13 -26.61
CA HIS A 5 -6.95 -30.53 -28.00
C HIS A 5 -7.93 -31.71 -28.14
N ILE A 6 -8.83 -31.89 -27.17
CA ILE A 6 -9.72 -33.07 -27.06
C ILE A 6 -10.66 -33.24 -28.27
N ASN A 7 -10.98 -32.16 -29.00
CA ASN A 7 -11.94 -32.17 -30.11
C ASN A 7 -11.32 -31.99 -31.51
N ASP A 8 -9.98 -32.05 -31.63
CA ASP A 8 -9.33 -31.82 -32.93
C ASP A 8 -9.29 -33.10 -33.78
N VAL A 9 -9.95 -33.07 -34.95
CA VAL A 9 -10.03 -34.21 -35.90
C VAL A 9 -8.65 -34.50 -36.51
N ASN A 10 -7.78 -33.49 -36.54
CA ASN A 10 -6.35 -33.62 -36.82
C ASN A 10 -5.59 -33.55 -35.49
N LYS A 11 -5.21 -34.70 -34.91
CA LYS A 11 -4.32 -34.73 -33.74
C LYS A 11 -2.97 -34.10 -34.12
N ILE A 12 -2.83 -32.80 -33.92
CA ILE A 12 -1.52 -32.15 -33.89
C ILE A 12 -0.75 -32.83 -32.76
N ASP A 13 0.36 -33.51 -33.07
CA ASP A 13 1.18 -34.17 -32.06
C ASP A 13 1.96 -33.12 -31.28
N PHE A 14 1.27 -32.55 -30.29
CA PHE A 14 1.81 -31.55 -29.37
C PHE A 14 3.14 -32.01 -28.79
N LYS A 15 3.27 -33.28 -28.43
CA LYS A 15 4.49 -33.81 -27.81
C LYS A 15 5.65 -33.85 -28.79
N ALA A 16 5.41 -34.19 -30.05
CA ALA A 16 6.45 -34.18 -31.09
C ALA A 16 6.96 -32.76 -31.36
N ILE A 17 6.06 -31.82 -31.70
CA ILE A 17 6.42 -30.43 -32.02
C ILE A 17 7.13 -29.78 -30.83
N TRP A 18 6.60 -29.96 -29.63
CA TRP A 18 7.19 -29.40 -28.43
C TRP A 18 8.57 -29.99 -28.13
N ARG A 19 8.74 -31.31 -28.25
CA ARG A 19 10.03 -31.99 -28.06
C ARG A 19 11.06 -31.55 -29.08
N ASP A 20 10.66 -31.35 -30.34
CA ASP A 20 11.57 -30.94 -31.40
C ASP A 20 12.09 -29.51 -31.16
N TYR A 21 11.20 -28.61 -30.72
CA TYR A 21 11.60 -27.27 -30.28
C TYR A 21 12.48 -27.31 -29.01
N SER A 22 12.12 -28.11 -27.99
CA SER A 22 12.97 -28.31 -26.80
C SER A 22 14.38 -28.78 -27.15
N SER A 23 14.48 -29.71 -28.11
CA SER A 23 15.74 -30.31 -28.55
C SER A 23 16.61 -29.27 -29.26
N ALA A 24 16.01 -28.47 -30.14
CA ALA A 24 16.72 -27.38 -30.83
C ALA A 24 17.26 -26.33 -29.84
N LEU A 25 16.46 -25.96 -28.83
CA LEU A 25 16.92 -25.04 -27.78
C LEU A 25 18.08 -25.63 -26.96
N LYS A 26 18.06 -26.93 -26.64
CA LYS A 26 19.17 -27.59 -25.92
C LYS A 26 20.45 -27.67 -26.73
N HIS A 27 20.35 -27.65 -28.05
CA HIS A 27 21.46 -27.76 -28.99
C HIS A 27 21.67 -26.48 -29.80
N ILE A 28 21.37 -25.32 -29.21
CA ILE A 28 21.35 -24.03 -29.91
C ILE A 28 22.69 -23.68 -30.59
N GLU A 29 23.82 -24.15 -30.06
CA GLU A 29 25.16 -23.96 -30.64
C GLU A 29 25.44 -24.83 -31.88
N LYS A 30 24.65 -25.90 -32.08
CA LYS A 30 24.81 -26.88 -33.17
C LYS A 30 23.72 -26.77 -34.25
N GLU A 31 22.73 -25.92 -34.01
CA GLU A 31 21.57 -25.70 -34.88
C GLU A 31 21.69 -24.33 -35.55
N THR A 32 21.16 -24.18 -36.78
CA THR A 32 21.15 -22.88 -37.45
C THR A 32 20.02 -22.00 -36.91
N GLU A 33 20.18 -20.67 -36.98
CA GLU A 33 19.12 -19.73 -36.56
C GLU A 33 17.79 -19.98 -37.29
N GLU A 34 17.86 -20.32 -38.58
CA GLU A 34 16.70 -20.62 -39.41
C GLU A 34 15.96 -21.88 -38.93
N THR A 35 16.69 -22.94 -38.60
CA THR A 35 16.11 -24.19 -38.08
C THR A 35 15.42 -23.98 -36.73
N ILE A 36 16.04 -23.20 -35.83
CA ILE A 36 15.45 -22.87 -34.53
C ILE A 36 14.20 -22.01 -34.72
N GLY A 37 14.25 -21.03 -35.63
CA GLY A 37 13.12 -20.16 -35.97
C GLY A 37 11.91 -20.93 -36.50
N LEU A 38 12.11 -21.89 -37.42
CA LEU A 38 11.03 -22.73 -37.95
C LEU A 38 10.38 -23.61 -36.86
N LYS A 39 11.20 -24.23 -36.01
CA LYS A 39 10.71 -25.04 -34.88
C LYS A 39 9.96 -24.18 -33.86
N HIS A 40 10.44 -22.96 -33.59
CA HIS A 40 9.74 -21.97 -32.77
C HIS A 40 8.37 -21.62 -33.35
N GLN A 41 8.31 -21.25 -34.64
CA GLN A 41 7.08 -20.86 -35.31
C GLN A 41 6.06 -22.00 -35.35
N SER A 42 6.51 -23.25 -35.52
CA SER A 42 5.63 -24.43 -35.43
C SER A 42 5.04 -24.60 -34.03
N ALA A 43 5.87 -24.48 -32.99
CA ALA A 43 5.42 -24.55 -31.59
C ALA A 43 4.47 -23.39 -31.22
N GLU A 44 4.72 -22.18 -31.73
CA GLU A 44 3.90 -21.00 -31.49
C GLU A 44 2.52 -21.13 -32.13
N ASN A 45 2.48 -21.51 -33.42
CA ASN A 45 1.23 -21.74 -34.16
C ASN A 45 0.36 -22.81 -33.50
N MET A 46 0.99 -23.88 -33.00
CA MET A 46 0.30 -24.93 -32.26
C MET A 46 -0.33 -24.40 -30.97
N LEU A 47 0.40 -23.63 -30.16
CA LEU A 47 -0.14 -23.03 -28.94
C LEU A 47 -1.30 -22.09 -29.25
N TYR A 48 -1.18 -21.28 -30.30
CA TYR A 48 -2.23 -20.35 -30.71
C TYR A 48 -3.60 -20.98 -30.95
N ASN A 49 -3.65 -22.23 -31.40
CA ASN A 49 -4.93 -22.91 -31.66
C ASN A 49 -5.72 -23.17 -30.37
N VAL A 50 -5.07 -23.16 -29.21
CA VAL A 50 -5.68 -23.49 -27.92
C VAL A 50 -5.52 -22.42 -26.85
N MET A 51 -4.64 -21.44 -27.06
CA MET A 51 -4.48 -20.32 -26.15
C MET A 51 -4.25 -19.00 -26.90
N GLY A 52 -4.96 -17.97 -26.46
CA GLY A 52 -4.64 -16.58 -26.80
C GLY A 52 -4.12 -15.89 -25.55
N ARG A 53 -2.97 -15.23 -25.65
CA ARG A 53 -2.38 -14.45 -24.55
C ARG A 53 -1.84 -13.15 -25.09
N THR A 54 -2.49 -12.04 -24.73
CA THR A 54 -1.90 -10.72 -24.94
C THR A 54 -0.85 -10.51 -23.86
N GLU A 55 0.43 -10.58 -24.24
CA GLU A 55 1.52 -10.30 -23.31
C GLU A 55 1.52 -8.83 -22.90
N ARG A 56 1.94 -8.58 -21.67
CA ARG A 56 2.16 -7.22 -21.20
C ARG A 56 3.54 -6.78 -21.69
N SER A 57 3.61 -5.68 -22.43
CA SER A 57 4.88 -4.99 -22.56
C SER A 57 5.22 -4.38 -21.21
N ASN A 58 6.17 -5.00 -20.50
CA ASN A 58 6.74 -4.42 -19.28
C ASN A 58 7.75 -3.30 -19.61
N GLU A 59 7.92 -2.95 -20.89
CA GLU A 59 8.89 -1.95 -21.32
C GLU A 59 8.56 -0.60 -20.66
N GLY A 60 9.47 -0.16 -19.79
CA GLY A 60 9.48 1.20 -19.26
C GLY A 60 8.64 1.48 -18.01
N ILE A 61 7.66 0.65 -17.63
CA ILE A 61 6.81 0.92 -16.45
C ILE A 61 7.44 0.50 -15.11
N ILE A 62 8.33 -0.50 -15.11
CA ILE A 62 9.08 -0.91 -13.91
C ILE A 62 10.42 -0.18 -13.88
N HIS A 63 10.68 0.51 -12.78
CA HIS A 63 11.93 1.19 -12.48
C HIS A 63 12.66 0.41 -11.38
N GLU A 64 13.85 -0.08 -11.71
CA GLU A 64 14.69 -0.85 -10.80
C GLU A 64 15.55 0.06 -9.93
N ILE A 65 15.63 -0.27 -8.63
CA ILE A 65 16.40 0.47 -7.64
C ILE A 65 17.12 -0.55 -6.74
N LEU A 66 18.46 -0.56 -6.80
CA LEU A 66 19.33 -1.44 -6.02
C LEU A 66 20.14 -0.61 -5.00
N PRO A 67 19.50 0.03 -4.02
CA PRO A 67 20.19 0.92 -3.11
C PRO A 67 21.09 0.12 -2.16
N PRO A 68 22.36 0.49 -2.00
CA PRO A 68 23.21 -0.12 -0.99
C PRO A 68 22.81 0.40 0.40
N VAL A 69 22.83 -0.46 1.42
CA VAL A 69 22.41 -0.09 2.79
C VAL A 69 23.57 0.39 3.68
N TYR A 70 24.70 0.80 3.09
CA TYR A 70 25.93 1.13 3.85
C TYR A 70 25.72 2.25 4.88
N ASP A 71 24.93 3.28 4.54
CA ASP A 71 24.59 4.42 5.42
C ASP A 71 23.75 4.03 6.66
N PHE A 72 23.30 2.77 6.72
CA PHE A 72 22.45 2.24 7.76
C PHE A 72 23.11 1.10 8.53
N LEU A 73 24.33 0.71 8.17
CA LEU A 73 25.09 -0.30 8.90
C LEU A 73 25.44 0.19 10.30
N SER A 74 25.30 -0.72 11.26
CA SER A 74 25.61 -0.49 12.66
C SER A 74 26.42 -1.66 13.23
N ALA A 75 27.07 -1.45 14.38
CA ALA A 75 27.63 -2.57 15.14
C ALA A 75 26.58 -3.62 15.52
N GLY A 76 25.29 -3.24 15.60
CA GLY A 76 24.16 -4.12 15.86
C GLY A 76 23.97 -5.22 14.81
N ASP A 77 24.26 -4.94 13.54
CA ASP A 77 24.14 -5.89 12.43
C ASP A 77 25.07 -7.11 12.59
N ILE A 78 26.20 -6.92 13.26
CA ILE A 78 27.16 -7.99 13.59
C ILE A 78 26.92 -8.52 15.01
N THR A 79 26.66 -7.61 15.96
CA THR A 79 26.46 -7.98 17.37
C THR A 79 25.28 -8.91 17.57
N SER A 80 24.22 -8.77 16.76
CA SER A 80 23.08 -9.71 16.76
C SER A 80 23.53 -11.16 16.47
N PHE A 81 24.45 -11.37 15.53
CA PHE A 81 24.99 -12.69 15.21
C PHE A 81 25.79 -13.25 16.38
N ILE A 82 26.68 -12.44 16.95
CA ILE A 82 27.51 -12.82 18.09
C ILE A 82 26.64 -13.21 19.30
N GLN A 83 25.63 -12.39 19.63
CA GLN A 83 24.72 -12.67 20.74
C GLN A 83 23.92 -13.96 20.51
N MET A 84 23.44 -14.20 19.28
CA MET A 84 22.73 -15.43 18.95
C MET A 84 23.64 -16.65 19.10
N GLN A 85 24.88 -16.57 18.61
CA GLN A 85 25.83 -17.68 18.70
C GLN A 85 26.21 -17.98 20.15
N HIS A 86 26.48 -16.96 20.97
CA HIS A 86 26.74 -17.15 22.41
C HIS A 86 25.55 -17.79 23.14
N LEU A 87 24.32 -17.40 22.78
CA LEU A 87 23.12 -18.01 23.36
C LEU A 87 22.99 -19.48 22.95
N ILE A 88 23.24 -19.81 21.68
CA ILE A 88 23.24 -21.20 21.19
C ILE A 88 24.32 -22.03 21.89
N ASP A 89 25.52 -21.49 22.05
CA ASP A 89 26.62 -22.16 22.75
C ASP A 89 26.28 -22.41 24.22
N ASN A 90 25.61 -21.45 24.88
CA ASN A 90 25.05 -21.69 26.20
C ASN A 90 23.97 -22.77 26.18
N CYS A 91 23.03 -22.77 25.22
CA CYS A 91 22.04 -23.85 25.11
C CYS A 91 22.69 -25.23 25.02
N ARG A 92 23.84 -25.36 24.33
CA ARG A 92 24.62 -26.61 24.27
C ARG A 92 25.19 -27.01 25.64
N LYS A 93 25.73 -26.05 26.40
CA LYS A 93 26.19 -26.28 27.79
C LYS A 93 25.06 -26.76 28.70
N PHE A 94 23.82 -26.31 28.45
CA PHE A 94 22.60 -26.78 29.13
C PHE A 94 21.97 -28.03 28.48
N GLY A 95 22.74 -28.80 27.71
CA GLY A 95 22.34 -30.11 27.19
C GLY A 95 21.43 -30.09 25.96
N LYS A 96 21.17 -28.93 25.33
CA LYS A 96 20.36 -28.86 24.11
C LYS A 96 21.19 -29.14 22.86
N LYS A 97 20.65 -29.98 21.96
CA LYS A 97 21.20 -30.22 20.63
C LYS A 97 20.70 -29.14 19.66
N VAL A 98 21.48 -28.07 19.49
CA VAL A 98 21.14 -26.93 18.62
C VAL A 98 22.29 -26.61 17.67
N TYR A 99 21.99 -26.56 16.37
CA TYR A 99 22.93 -26.12 15.34
C TYR A 99 23.14 -24.60 15.40
N SER A 100 24.27 -24.14 14.87
CA SER A 100 24.55 -22.70 14.78
C SER A 100 23.50 -22.01 13.90
N ALA A 101 23.14 -20.78 14.24
CA ALA A 101 22.16 -20.02 13.46
C ALA A 101 22.75 -19.67 12.09
N PRO A 102 22.03 -19.89 10.97
CA PRO A 102 22.46 -19.40 9.68
C PRO A 102 22.64 -17.88 9.71
N VAL A 103 23.71 -17.37 9.10
CA VAL A 103 23.99 -15.92 9.01
C VAL A 103 22.80 -15.18 8.39
N ASP A 104 22.12 -15.81 7.42
CA ASP A 104 20.92 -15.27 6.78
C ASP A 104 19.76 -15.06 7.74
N TYR A 105 19.62 -15.91 8.77
CA TYR A 105 18.61 -15.71 9.81
C TYR A 105 18.95 -14.44 10.55
N THR A 106 20.20 -14.29 10.99
CA THR A 106 20.63 -13.14 11.79
C THR A 106 20.47 -11.81 11.03
N LYS A 107 20.84 -11.78 9.76
CA LYS A 107 20.69 -10.58 8.92
C LYS A 107 19.23 -10.26 8.57
N SER A 108 18.34 -11.24 8.61
CA SER A 108 16.96 -11.09 8.12
C SER A 108 16.08 -10.19 8.99
N SER A 109 16.26 -10.17 10.31
CA SER A 109 15.34 -9.50 11.23
C SER A 109 16.08 -8.83 12.38
N ALA A 110 15.68 -7.61 12.72
CA ALA A 110 15.96 -7.00 14.02
C ALA A 110 15.26 -7.78 15.14
N PHE A 111 15.85 -7.81 16.34
CA PHE A 111 15.26 -8.37 17.57
C PHE A 111 14.60 -9.74 17.36
N GLN A 112 15.38 -10.68 16.83
CA GLN A 112 14.88 -11.91 16.22
C GLN A 112 13.97 -12.73 17.16
N LEU A 113 14.38 -12.92 18.40
CA LEU A 113 13.65 -13.73 19.37
C LEU A 113 12.31 -13.11 19.76
N SER A 114 12.14 -11.79 19.57
CA SER A 114 10.86 -11.11 19.75
C SER A 114 9.84 -11.49 18.68
N PHE A 115 10.27 -11.79 17.46
CA PHE A 115 9.40 -11.98 16.30
C PHE A 115 9.41 -13.39 15.69
N MET A 116 10.35 -14.24 16.07
CA MET A 116 10.30 -15.66 15.77
C MET A 116 9.08 -16.26 16.46
N ASP A 117 8.06 -16.66 15.72
CA ASP A 117 6.94 -17.47 16.21
C ASP A 117 6.91 -18.77 15.42
N ASN A 118 6.65 -19.90 16.08
CA ASN A 118 6.63 -21.23 15.47
C ASN A 118 7.98 -21.63 14.83
N TYR A 119 9.09 -21.15 15.39
CA TYR A 119 10.44 -21.55 14.98
C TYR A 119 11.02 -22.53 15.99
N LYS A 120 11.34 -23.75 15.53
CA LYS A 120 11.98 -24.79 16.35
C LYS A 120 13.21 -24.29 17.12
N LEU A 121 14.02 -23.44 16.49
CA LEU A 121 15.18 -22.83 17.14
C LEU A 121 14.78 -21.98 18.36
N LYS A 122 13.72 -21.16 18.26
CA LYS A 122 13.24 -20.38 19.40
C LYS A 122 12.68 -21.29 20.49
N ASP A 123 11.94 -22.34 20.14
CA ASP A 123 11.37 -23.26 21.12
C ASP A 123 12.48 -23.92 21.95
N THR A 124 13.55 -24.39 21.28
CA THR A 124 14.71 -24.98 21.98
C THR A 124 15.46 -23.95 22.84
N ILE A 125 15.61 -22.72 22.35
CA ILE A 125 16.20 -21.62 23.13
C ILE A 125 15.33 -21.31 24.35
N ALA A 126 14.00 -21.25 24.22
CA ALA A 126 13.08 -20.96 25.30
C ALA A 126 13.09 -22.04 26.39
N GLU A 127 13.22 -23.31 26.03
CA GLU A 127 13.42 -24.40 26.99
C GLU A 127 14.74 -24.27 27.76
N ALA A 128 15.85 -24.02 27.05
CA ALA A 128 17.15 -23.80 27.69
C ALA A 128 17.15 -22.54 28.56
N TRP A 129 16.39 -21.53 28.16
CA TRP A 129 16.24 -20.27 28.88
C TRP A 129 15.64 -20.49 30.27
N LYS A 130 14.61 -21.35 30.37
CA LYS A 130 14.02 -21.76 31.65
C LYS A 130 15.05 -22.44 32.57
N ALA A 131 16.02 -23.17 31.99
CA ALA A 131 17.13 -23.78 32.72
C ALA A 131 18.27 -22.79 33.08
N GLY A 132 18.22 -21.53 32.62
CA GLY A 132 19.20 -20.50 32.93
C GLY A 132 20.18 -20.15 31.82
N ALA A 133 20.03 -20.70 30.61
CA ALA A 133 20.95 -20.44 29.48
C ALA A 133 21.01 -18.96 29.04
N GLY A 134 19.99 -18.17 29.36
CA GLY A 134 19.92 -16.73 29.08
C GLY A 134 20.55 -15.83 30.15
N LYS A 135 21.13 -16.38 31.22
CA LYS A 135 21.79 -15.60 32.29
C LYS A 135 23.23 -15.24 31.88
N GLY A 136 23.68 -14.05 32.30
CA GLY A 136 25.07 -13.60 32.10
C GLY A 136 25.46 -13.24 30.67
N ILE A 137 24.51 -13.17 29.74
CA ILE A 137 24.74 -12.78 28.34
C ILE A 137 23.99 -11.52 27.96
N ARG A 138 24.58 -10.72 27.07
CA ARG A 138 23.88 -9.60 26.43
C ARG A 138 22.90 -10.12 25.37
N LYS A 139 21.73 -9.50 25.32
CA LYS A 139 20.57 -9.93 24.51
C LYS A 139 19.79 -8.76 23.90
N ASP A 140 20.34 -7.55 23.98
CA ASP A 140 19.72 -6.30 23.52
C ASP A 140 19.60 -6.21 22.00
N CYS A 141 20.31 -7.06 21.24
CA CYS A 141 20.13 -7.18 19.78
C CYS A 141 19.17 -8.33 19.40
N LEU A 142 18.84 -9.22 20.34
CA LEU A 142 17.98 -10.39 20.10
C LEU A 142 16.54 -10.18 20.54
N LEU A 143 16.33 -9.37 21.58
CA LEU A 143 15.02 -9.12 22.18
C LEU A 143 14.79 -7.63 22.33
N LEU A 144 13.55 -7.22 22.08
CA LEU A 144 13.09 -5.87 22.37
C LEU A 144 13.02 -5.62 23.88
N ASP A 145 13.36 -4.40 24.26
CA ASP A 145 13.22 -3.91 25.64
C ASP A 145 11.84 -3.27 25.81
N ARG A 146 11.01 -3.85 26.69
CA ARG A 146 9.65 -3.38 26.96
C ARG A 146 9.63 -1.92 27.40
N ASP A 147 10.54 -1.53 28.28
CA ASP A 147 10.55 -0.19 28.88
C ASP A 147 10.90 0.88 27.84
N LYS A 148 11.76 0.55 26.86
CA LYS A 148 12.06 1.45 25.73
C LYS A 148 10.90 1.59 24.76
N ILE A 149 10.11 0.53 24.57
CA ILE A 149 8.92 0.59 23.73
C ILE A 149 7.84 1.45 24.40
N GLU A 150 7.53 1.19 25.66
CA GLU A 150 6.48 1.91 26.39
C GLU A 150 6.78 3.42 26.48
N ASN A 151 8.05 3.79 26.65
CA ASN A 151 8.50 5.18 26.75
C ASN A 151 8.90 5.82 25.40
N TYR A 152 8.71 5.13 24.27
CA TYR A 152 9.04 5.66 22.94
C TYR A 152 10.50 6.12 22.77
N SER A 153 11.45 5.47 23.46
CA SER A 153 12.87 5.86 23.50
C SER A 153 13.80 4.99 22.65
N LEU A 154 13.26 4.00 21.91
CA LEU A 154 14.06 3.17 21.02
C LEU A 154 14.32 3.89 19.69
N GLU A 155 15.59 4.21 19.43
CA GLU A 155 16.01 4.89 18.19
C GLU A 155 16.94 4.06 17.30
N ASP A 156 17.69 3.12 17.89
CA ASP A 156 18.58 2.21 17.16
C ASP A 156 17.93 0.83 17.04
N TYR A 157 17.62 0.45 15.80
CA TYR A 157 16.94 -0.81 15.49
C TYR A 157 17.88 -1.95 15.15
N ARG A 158 19.21 -1.73 15.16
CA ARG A 158 20.22 -2.80 15.01
C ARG A 158 20.08 -3.62 13.71
N ASN A 159 19.53 -3.03 12.65
CA ASN A 159 19.35 -3.69 11.34
C ASN A 159 19.34 -2.65 10.21
N ALA A 160 20.31 -2.77 9.29
CA ALA A 160 20.52 -1.80 8.22
C ALA A 160 19.36 -1.74 7.22
N ARG A 161 18.80 -2.90 6.82
CA ARG A 161 17.64 -2.96 5.91
C ARG A 161 16.41 -2.27 6.53
N LEU A 162 16.18 -2.46 7.83
CA LEU A 162 15.08 -1.80 8.55
C LEU A 162 15.32 -0.28 8.60
N GLY A 163 16.54 0.14 8.93
CA GLY A 163 16.93 1.55 8.93
C GLY A 163 16.76 2.21 7.56
N PHE A 164 17.13 1.51 6.49
CA PHE A 164 16.94 1.95 5.11
C PHE A 164 15.45 2.14 4.78
N ILE A 165 14.60 1.16 5.08
CA ILE A 165 13.15 1.24 4.80
C ILE A 165 12.51 2.39 5.59
N MET A 166 12.83 2.53 6.87
CA MET A 166 12.30 3.63 7.68
C MET A 166 12.73 5.01 7.16
N ALA A 167 13.99 5.15 6.72
CA ALA A 167 14.45 6.40 6.13
C ALA A 167 13.83 6.66 4.75
N THR A 168 13.55 5.62 3.97
CA THR A 168 12.86 5.72 2.69
C THR A 168 11.41 6.22 2.87
N ILE A 169 10.74 5.80 3.94
CA ILE A 169 9.36 6.20 4.23
C ILE A 169 9.29 7.59 4.90
N PHE A 170 10.06 7.79 5.98
CA PHE A 170 9.91 8.95 6.88
C PHE A 170 10.96 10.05 6.67
N GLY A 171 12.02 9.76 5.91
CA GLY A 171 13.18 10.63 5.80
C GLY A 171 14.01 10.72 7.09
N LYS A 172 15.16 11.41 7.01
CA LYS A 172 16.07 11.67 8.15
C LYS A 172 16.42 13.16 8.25
N GLY A 173 16.48 13.67 9.49
CA GLY A 173 16.89 15.04 9.78
C GLY A 173 16.08 16.10 9.01
N LYS A 174 16.77 17.02 8.35
CA LYS A 174 16.17 18.08 7.51
C LYS A 174 15.38 17.54 6.30
N LYS A 175 15.59 16.28 5.91
CA LYS A 175 14.88 15.59 4.82
C LYS A 175 13.67 14.78 5.31
N SER A 176 13.11 15.08 6.49
CA SER A 176 11.91 14.37 6.97
C SER A 176 10.72 14.62 6.05
N THR A 177 10.00 13.56 5.69
CA THR A 177 8.86 13.61 4.77
C THR A 177 7.57 14.02 5.48
N GLY A 178 7.41 13.71 6.77
CA GLY A 178 6.15 13.86 7.49
C GLY A 178 5.11 12.80 7.16
N ALA A 179 5.49 11.75 6.43
CA ALA A 179 4.62 10.64 6.05
C ALA A 179 3.97 9.93 7.25
N GLU A 180 4.59 9.96 8.44
CA GLU A 180 4.01 9.45 9.69
C GLU A 180 2.69 10.13 10.06
N SER A 181 2.45 11.35 9.55
CA SER A 181 1.23 12.12 9.80
C SER A 181 0.21 12.09 8.66
N LEU A 182 0.44 11.29 7.61
CA LEU A 182 -0.57 11.01 6.60
C LEU A 182 -1.59 10.00 7.15
N LEU A 183 -2.88 10.31 7.01
CA LEU A 183 -3.98 9.39 7.30
C LEU A 183 -4.50 8.66 6.04
N TRP A 184 -4.25 9.24 4.87
CA TRP A 184 -4.47 8.61 3.56
C TRP A 184 -3.38 9.00 2.55
N ILE A 185 -3.31 8.26 1.44
CA ILE A 185 -2.46 8.56 0.30
C ILE A 185 -2.96 9.84 -0.39
N PRO A 186 -2.08 10.80 -0.75
CA PRO A 186 -2.47 12.01 -1.47
C PRO A 186 -3.20 11.70 -2.78
N ALA A 187 -4.21 12.52 -3.08
CA ALA A 187 -5.06 12.37 -4.26
C ALA A 187 -4.23 12.31 -5.55
N SER A 188 -4.54 11.36 -6.43
CA SER A 188 -3.88 11.29 -7.75
C SER A 188 -4.37 12.39 -8.69
N HIS A 189 -5.58 12.91 -8.44
CA HIS A 189 -6.20 13.99 -9.20
C HIS A 189 -6.87 15.02 -8.26
N PRO A 190 -6.08 15.92 -7.64
CA PRO A 190 -6.61 16.92 -6.71
C PRO A 190 -7.60 17.87 -7.39
N TYR A 191 -8.69 18.22 -6.71
CA TYR A 191 -9.75 19.06 -7.27
C TYR A 191 -9.49 20.55 -7.19
N TYR A 192 -8.59 20.98 -6.30
CA TYR A 192 -8.23 22.37 -6.12
C TYR A 192 -6.79 22.52 -5.68
N THR A 193 -6.20 23.67 -6.00
CA THR A 193 -4.86 24.06 -5.57
C THR A 193 -4.89 24.74 -4.20
N GLN A 194 -3.81 24.59 -3.43
CA GLN A 194 -3.72 25.08 -2.06
C GLN A 194 -2.25 25.28 -1.65
N GLN A 195 -2.07 25.96 -0.52
CA GLN A 195 -0.75 26.20 0.07
C GLN A 195 -0.02 24.90 0.42
N PRO A 196 1.33 24.89 0.42
CA PRO A 196 2.11 23.70 0.75
C PRO A 196 1.75 23.13 2.12
N ASN A 197 1.37 21.84 2.14
CA ASN A 197 1.00 21.11 3.35
C ASN A 197 1.62 19.70 3.33
N VAL A 198 1.26 18.85 4.29
CA VAL A 198 1.82 17.49 4.37
C VAL A 198 1.49 16.64 3.14
N PHE A 199 0.32 16.81 2.53
CA PHE A 199 -0.09 16.04 1.36
C PHE A 199 0.61 16.51 0.09
N THR A 200 0.70 17.82 -0.16
CA THR A 200 1.39 18.34 -1.36
C THR A 200 2.89 18.05 -1.33
N ARG A 201 3.53 18.09 -0.15
CA ARG A 201 4.93 17.68 0.04
C ARG A 201 5.17 16.19 -0.20
N ASN A 202 4.12 15.39 -0.11
CA ASN A 202 4.14 13.94 -0.29
C ASN A 202 3.31 13.50 -1.51
N GLU A 203 3.10 14.35 -2.52
CA GLU A 203 2.25 14.04 -3.69
C GLU A 203 2.57 12.69 -4.35
N SER A 204 3.85 12.32 -4.37
CA SER A 204 4.34 11.07 -4.92
C SER A 204 4.38 9.92 -3.90
N PHE A 205 3.80 10.07 -2.72
CA PHE A 205 3.77 9.00 -1.72
C PHE A 205 2.84 7.87 -2.19
N SER A 206 3.22 6.64 -1.88
CA SER A 206 2.49 5.42 -2.21
C SER A 206 2.66 4.40 -1.11
N LYS A 207 1.82 3.37 -1.11
CA LYS A 207 2.02 2.22 -0.25
C LYS A 207 3.24 1.39 -0.70
N TYR A 208 3.73 0.57 0.22
CA TYR A 208 4.87 -0.34 0.06
C TYR A 208 4.42 -1.78 0.28
N LEU A 209 4.75 -2.66 -0.67
CA LEU A 209 4.57 -4.10 -0.55
C LEU A 209 5.94 -4.75 -0.37
N ILE A 210 6.18 -5.41 0.75
CA ILE A 210 7.48 -5.99 1.11
C ILE A 210 7.38 -7.52 1.14
N PHE A 211 8.22 -8.19 0.36
CA PHE A 211 8.31 -9.65 0.35
C PHE A 211 9.59 -10.13 1.03
N SER A 212 9.42 -11.06 1.98
CA SER A 212 10.51 -11.73 2.68
C SER A 212 10.44 -13.24 2.50
N SER A 213 11.59 -13.91 2.56
CA SER A 213 11.65 -15.37 2.61
C SER A 213 11.41 -15.92 4.03
N TRP A 214 11.38 -15.06 5.05
CA TRP A 214 11.34 -15.45 6.46
C TRP A 214 10.05 -14.95 7.14
N GLY A 215 9.33 -15.86 7.82
CA GLY A 215 8.07 -15.56 8.51
C GLY A 215 8.15 -14.56 9.67
N MET A 216 9.31 -14.42 10.31
CA MET A 216 9.51 -13.42 11.39
C MET A 216 9.58 -11.98 10.87
N VAL A 217 10.00 -11.78 9.62
CA VAL A 217 10.29 -10.45 9.05
C VAL A 217 9.02 -9.61 8.86
N PRO A 218 7.91 -10.14 8.30
CA PRO A 218 6.67 -9.39 8.23
C PRO A 218 6.22 -8.83 9.58
N LYS A 219 6.27 -9.64 10.63
CA LYS A 219 5.89 -9.23 12.00
C LYS A 219 6.80 -8.14 12.53
N MET A 220 8.11 -8.30 12.35
CA MET A 220 9.09 -7.28 12.71
C MET A 220 8.82 -5.96 12.00
N LEU A 221 8.62 -5.98 10.67
CA LEU A 221 8.33 -4.77 9.90
C LEU A 221 7.03 -4.10 10.34
N ALA A 222 5.97 -4.89 10.54
CA ALA A 222 4.67 -4.41 10.99
C ALA A 222 4.76 -3.66 12.33
N CYS A 223 5.45 -4.25 13.31
CA CYS A 223 5.61 -3.67 14.64
C CYS A 223 6.57 -2.48 14.65
N MET A 224 7.76 -2.63 14.05
CA MET A 224 8.82 -1.63 14.16
C MET A 224 8.52 -0.37 13.35
N ILE A 225 7.97 -0.49 12.14
CA ILE A 225 7.57 0.68 11.34
C ILE A 225 6.39 1.40 11.97
N SER A 226 5.42 0.68 12.52
CA SER A 226 4.31 1.29 13.26
C SER A 226 4.81 2.02 14.52
N TYR A 227 5.70 1.39 15.29
CA TYR A 227 6.34 2.02 16.44
C TYR A 227 7.07 3.32 16.08
N GLU A 228 7.88 3.32 15.02
CA GLU A 228 8.62 4.51 14.57
C GLU A 228 7.67 5.64 14.11
N ALA A 229 6.57 5.30 13.42
CA ALA A 229 5.55 6.29 13.07
C ALA A 229 4.94 6.95 14.32
N GLU A 230 4.60 6.17 15.36
CA GLU A 230 4.08 6.73 16.62
C GLU A 230 5.11 7.56 17.37
N ARG A 231 6.36 7.09 17.43
CA ARG A 231 7.47 7.80 18.08
C ARG A 231 7.71 9.17 17.46
N ARG A 232 7.67 9.26 16.13
CA ARG A 232 7.83 10.52 15.41
C ARG A 232 6.66 11.47 15.63
N LEU A 233 5.42 10.97 15.58
CA LEU A 233 4.23 11.76 15.84
C LEU A 233 4.26 12.37 17.25
N LEU A 234 4.68 11.59 18.25
CA LEU A 234 4.87 12.06 19.63
C LEU A 234 5.83 13.21 19.78
N ARG A 235 7.01 13.03 19.18
CA ARG A 235 8.07 14.02 19.30
C ARG A 235 7.66 15.35 18.67
N ARG A 236 6.75 15.34 17.67
CA ARG A 236 6.20 16.55 17.05
C ARG A 236 5.14 17.25 17.90
N THR A 237 4.40 16.52 18.72
CA THR A 237 3.36 17.12 19.57
C THR A 237 3.91 17.65 20.89
N ASN A 238 5.14 17.29 21.29
CA ASN A 238 5.71 17.59 22.62
C ASN A 238 4.80 17.14 23.77
N GLU A 239 3.91 16.17 23.52
CA GLU A 239 3.00 15.62 24.51
C GLU A 239 3.58 14.32 25.09
N SER A 240 3.57 14.17 26.42
CA SER A 240 3.79 12.87 27.06
C SER A 240 2.50 12.06 26.95
N TYR A 241 2.53 10.86 26.35
CA TYR A 241 1.32 10.04 26.36
C TYR A 241 0.91 9.69 27.78
N ARG A 242 -0.32 10.04 28.14
CA ARG A 242 -1.00 9.49 29.32
C ARG A 242 -1.83 8.30 28.86
N LYS A 243 -2.06 7.31 29.75
CA LYS A 243 -3.01 6.20 29.50
C LYS A 243 -4.42 6.68 29.12
N GLU A 244 -4.68 7.96 29.37
CA GLU A 244 -5.92 8.71 29.16
C GLU A 244 -5.91 9.58 27.89
N ASP A 245 -5.01 9.42 26.91
CA ASP A 245 -5.14 10.16 25.65
C ASP A 245 -6.32 9.62 24.81
N PHE A 246 -7.48 10.14 25.18
CA PHE A 246 -8.83 9.77 24.81
C PHE A 246 -9.14 10.09 23.35
N GLN A 247 -10.12 9.34 22.82
CA GLN A 247 -11.05 9.85 21.82
C GLN A 247 -11.45 11.31 22.15
N ILE A 248 -11.04 12.27 21.31
CA ILE A 248 -11.36 13.71 21.47
C ILE A 248 -12.74 14.02 20.91
N LEU A 249 -13.10 13.39 19.80
CA LEU A 249 -14.43 13.50 19.22
C LEU A 249 -15.36 12.62 20.05
N LYS A 250 -16.08 13.25 20.98
CA LYS A 250 -17.12 12.63 21.79
C LYS A 250 -18.31 13.56 21.91
N ASP A 251 -19.49 12.97 22.02
CA ASP A 251 -20.71 13.69 22.32
C ASP A 251 -20.93 13.74 23.83
N SER A 252 -21.57 14.83 24.27
CA SER A 252 -22.09 14.99 25.61
C SER A 252 -23.44 15.69 25.53
N THR A 253 -24.12 15.87 26.65
CA THR A 253 -25.34 16.70 26.69
C THR A 253 -25.08 18.16 26.29
N LYS A 254 -23.82 18.61 26.31
CA LYS A 254 -23.40 19.97 25.97
C LYS A 254 -22.69 20.08 24.61
N THR A 255 -22.34 18.95 23.98
CA THR A 255 -21.51 18.92 22.76
C THR A 255 -21.99 17.83 21.81
N LYS A 256 -22.02 18.13 20.51
CA LYS A 256 -22.35 17.15 19.46
C LYS A 256 -21.18 16.93 18.50
N THR A 257 -19.96 16.98 19.04
CA THR A 257 -18.71 17.02 18.26
C THR A 257 -18.46 15.77 17.42
N LEU A 258 -18.87 14.59 17.89
CA LEU A 258 -18.78 13.37 17.09
C LEU A 258 -19.95 13.30 16.10
N THR A 259 -21.16 13.64 16.57
CA THR A 259 -22.36 13.67 15.74
C THR A 259 -22.17 14.54 14.49
N ILE A 260 -21.67 15.78 14.62
CA ILE A 260 -21.48 16.70 13.47
C ILE A 260 -20.55 16.16 12.38
N MET A 261 -19.65 15.23 12.69
CA MET A 261 -18.74 14.63 11.71
C MET A 261 -19.43 13.57 10.87
N HIS A 262 -20.50 12.98 11.40
CA HIS A 262 -21.27 11.92 10.74
C HIS A 262 -22.55 12.45 10.10
N THR A 263 -23.14 13.53 10.63
CA THR A 263 -24.39 14.11 10.12
C THR A 263 -24.21 14.67 8.72
N VAL A 264 -25.08 14.24 7.80
CA VAL A 264 -25.21 14.86 6.49
C VAL A 264 -26.23 15.99 6.54
N SER A 265 -25.83 17.15 6.04
CA SER A 265 -26.73 18.21 5.59
C SER A 265 -26.68 18.23 4.07
N THR A 266 -27.75 17.78 3.43
CA THR A 266 -27.83 17.72 1.97
C THR A 266 -27.74 19.11 1.37
N SER A 267 -28.40 20.09 1.99
CA SER A 267 -28.37 21.48 1.56
C SER A 267 -26.96 22.06 1.62
N LEU A 268 -26.22 21.83 2.71
CA LEU A 268 -24.85 22.31 2.83
C LEU A 268 -23.91 21.59 1.84
N ALA A 269 -24.06 20.28 1.69
CA ALA A 269 -23.24 19.49 0.78
C ALA A 269 -23.39 19.96 -0.68
N ASP A 270 -24.60 20.33 -1.09
CA ASP A 270 -24.92 20.82 -2.44
C ASP A 270 -24.48 22.26 -2.70
N MET A 271 -24.09 23.03 -1.67
CA MET A 271 -23.54 24.38 -1.86
C MET A 271 -22.14 24.36 -2.51
N TYR A 272 -21.43 23.24 -2.40
CA TYR A 272 -20.13 22.99 -3.04
C TYR A 272 -20.25 21.90 -4.10
N ASP A 273 -20.05 22.27 -5.36
CA ASP A 273 -19.89 21.33 -6.46
C ASP A 273 -18.40 21.22 -6.85
N PRO A 274 -17.78 20.03 -6.65
CA PRO A 274 -16.39 19.79 -7.04
C PRO A 274 -16.13 19.87 -8.55
N GLU A 275 -17.12 19.54 -9.40
CA GLU A 275 -16.98 19.53 -10.86
C GLU A 275 -16.95 20.98 -11.38
N ASP A 276 -17.88 21.82 -10.95
CA ASP A 276 -17.91 23.26 -11.29
C ASP A 276 -16.71 24.03 -10.74
N SER A 277 -16.13 23.55 -9.63
CA SER A 277 -15.02 24.19 -8.93
C SER A 277 -13.66 23.63 -9.31
N PHE A 278 -13.62 22.66 -10.22
CA PHE A 278 -12.42 21.90 -10.54
C PHE A 278 -11.30 22.81 -11.05
N GLY A 279 -10.08 22.61 -10.52
CA GLY A 279 -8.87 23.37 -10.87
C GLY A 279 -8.79 24.76 -10.24
N LYS A 280 -9.85 25.29 -9.62
CA LYS A 280 -9.84 26.62 -9.00
C LYS A 280 -8.99 26.66 -7.72
N PRO A 281 -8.40 27.81 -7.36
CA PRO A 281 -7.78 28.01 -6.05
C PRO A 281 -8.78 27.84 -4.91
N LEU A 282 -8.36 27.21 -3.82
CA LEU A 282 -9.21 26.99 -2.64
C LEU A 282 -9.79 28.30 -2.06
N SER A 283 -9.09 29.43 -2.16
CA SER A 283 -9.60 30.75 -1.75
C SER A 283 -10.87 31.15 -2.49
N ASP A 284 -10.91 30.89 -3.79
CA ASP A 284 -12.00 31.32 -4.67
C ASP A 284 -13.23 30.45 -4.42
N ILE A 285 -13.01 29.15 -4.24
CA ILE A 285 -14.03 28.18 -3.83
C ILE A 285 -14.65 28.59 -2.50
N ARG A 286 -13.81 28.90 -1.49
CA ARG A 286 -14.27 29.38 -0.18
C ARG A 286 -15.13 30.63 -0.32
N GLN A 287 -14.70 31.62 -1.11
CA GLN A 287 -15.44 32.86 -1.30
C GLN A 287 -16.81 32.64 -1.97
N GLN A 288 -16.88 31.75 -2.97
CA GLN A 288 -18.13 31.41 -3.65
C GLN A 288 -19.14 30.75 -2.72
N ILE A 289 -18.70 29.73 -1.96
CA ILE A 289 -19.56 29.02 -1.00
C ILE A 289 -19.98 29.96 0.13
N LYS A 290 -19.07 30.82 0.61
CA LYS A 290 -19.35 31.77 1.69
C LYS A 290 -20.52 32.71 1.36
N LYS A 291 -20.63 33.16 0.10
CA LYS A 291 -21.75 33.99 -0.36
C LYS A 291 -23.09 33.25 -0.23
N LYS A 292 -23.14 31.99 -0.68
CA LYS A 292 -24.33 31.12 -0.57
C LYS A 292 -24.73 30.89 0.89
N ILE A 293 -23.75 30.55 1.73
CA ILE A 293 -23.97 30.28 3.17
C ILE A 293 -24.45 31.52 3.91
N ARG A 294 -23.86 32.70 3.66
CA ARG A 294 -24.32 33.95 4.30
C ARG A 294 -25.76 34.29 3.95
N SER A 295 -26.15 34.10 2.69
CA SER A 295 -27.54 34.29 2.28
C SER A 295 -28.48 33.40 3.09
N LYS A 296 -28.12 32.13 3.28
CA LYS A 296 -28.92 31.17 4.07
C LYS A 296 -28.91 31.46 5.56
N LEU A 297 -27.77 31.84 6.14
CA LEU A 297 -27.68 32.18 7.55
C LEU A 297 -28.55 33.39 7.93
N ASN A 298 -28.74 34.34 7.01
CA ASN A 298 -29.62 35.49 7.22
C ASN A 298 -31.11 35.13 7.26
N GLU A 299 -31.50 33.93 6.86
CA GLU A 299 -32.89 33.44 6.94
C GLU A 299 -33.23 32.93 8.35
N PHE A 300 -32.24 32.67 9.22
CA PHE A 300 -32.45 32.13 10.56
C PHE A 300 -32.56 33.22 11.63
N ASP A 301 -33.59 33.13 12.49
CA ASP A 301 -33.81 34.05 13.62
C ASP A 301 -33.04 33.63 14.89
N GLY A 302 -31.72 33.52 14.78
CA GLY A 302 -30.83 33.08 15.86
C GLY A 302 -29.96 34.20 16.45
N LYS A 303 -29.69 34.15 17.76
CA LYS A 303 -28.83 35.14 18.43
C LYS A 303 -27.37 34.96 18.03
N THR A 304 -26.72 36.04 17.58
CA THR A 304 -25.29 36.00 17.26
C THR A 304 -24.45 35.86 18.54
N VAL A 305 -23.60 34.84 18.61
CA VAL A 305 -22.74 34.55 19.78
C VAL A 305 -21.26 34.50 19.40
N SER A 306 -20.37 34.89 20.32
CA SER A 306 -18.91 34.81 20.11
C SER A 306 -18.36 33.39 20.27
N ARG A 307 -18.96 32.59 21.15
CA ARG A 307 -18.52 31.22 21.42
C ARG A 307 -18.91 30.30 20.27
N VAL A 308 -17.97 29.46 19.83
CA VAL A 308 -18.25 28.35 18.92
C VAL A 308 -18.58 27.09 19.73
N SER A 309 -19.81 26.60 19.62
CA SER A 309 -20.26 25.34 20.21
C SER A 309 -20.57 24.32 19.11
N SER A 310 -20.08 23.08 19.24
CA SER A 310 -20.42 22.02 18.29
C SER A 310 -21.91 21.66 18.30
N LEU A 311 -22.62 21.93 19.40
CA LEU A 311 -24.07 21.79 19.48
C LEU A 311 -24.80 22.83 18.61
N ASP A 312 -24.37 24.10 18.65
CA ASP A 312 -24.97 25.14 17.81
C ASP A 312 -24.72 24.87 16.32
N ILE A 313 -23.52 24.40 15.96
CA ILE A 313 -23.21 23.95 14.59
C ILE A 313 -24.09 22.77 14.17
N TYR A 314 -24.31 21.78 15.04
CA TYR A 314 -25.23 20.67 14.76
C TYR A 314 -26.66 21.16 14.44
N HIS A 315 -27.18 22.09 15.25
CA HIS A 315 -28.49 22.68 15.01
C HIS A 315 -28.55 23.42 13.68
N LEU A 316 -27.52 24.18 13.32
CA LEU A 316 -27.41 24.83 12.01
C LEU A 316 -27.43 23.82 10.86
N LEU A 317 -26.69 22.71 10.96
CA LEU A 317 -26.72 21.65 9.92
C LEU A 317 -28.12 21.06 9.74
N THR A 318 -28.86 20.86 10.84
CA THR A 318 -30.23 20.33 10.77
C THR A 318 -31.19 21.37 10.18
N ALA A 319 -31.04 22.64 10.55
CA ALA A 319 -31.89 23.72 10.06
C ALA A 319 -31.69 24.05 8.58
N LEU A 320 -30.49 23.79 8.02
CA LEU A 320 -30.26 23.92 6.58
C LEU A 320 -31.08 22.92 5.74
N ASP A 321 -31.41 21.76 6.31
CA ASP A 321 -32.19 20.71 5.63
C ASP A 321 -33.67 20.74 6.02
N ASN A 322 -34.01 21.32 7.17
CA ASN A 322 -35.36 21.39 7.71
C ASN A 322 -35.65 22.80 8.23
N SER A 323 -36.50 23.54 7.51
CA SER A 323 -36.91 24.92 7.85
C SER A 323 -37.58 25.05 9.22
N ASP A 324 -38.12 23.96 9.77
CA ASP A 324 -38.85 23.97 11.04
C ASP A 324 -37.92 23.77 12.25
N ALA A 325 -36.62 23.54 12.03
CA ALA A 325 -35.66 23.34 13.12
C ALA A 325 -35.27 24.68 13.77
N GLU A 326 -35.47 24.79 15.09
CA GLU A 326 -35.09 25.98 15.85
C GLU A 326 -33.56 26.22 15.84
N VAL A 327 -33.14 27.40 15.38
CA VAL A 327 -31.76 27.89 15.51
C VAL A 327 -31.70 28.94 16.62
N ARG A 328 -31.17 28.57 17.78
CA ARG A 328 -31.10 29.50 18.94
C ARG A 328 -29.90 30.44 18.91
N ASN A 329 -28.73 29.90 18.55
CA ASN A 329 -27.47 30.64 18.54
C ASN A 329 -26.77 30.46 17.20
N ILE A 330 -26.19 31.55 16.70
CA ILE A 330 -25.37 31.56 15.47
C ILE A 330 -23.98 32.07 15.86
N PRO A 331 -22.94 31.22 15.85
CA PRO A 331 -21.58 31.67 16.07
C PRO A 331 -21.15 32.75 15.06
N LYS A 332 -20.39 33.77 15.49
CA LYS A 332 -19.87 34.82 14.59
C LYS A 332 -19.09 34.28 13.39
N GLU A 333 -18.41 33.16 13.56
CA GLU A 333 -17.64 32.46 12.52
C GLU A 333 -18.43 31.31 11.87
N ALA A 334 -19.76 31.25 12.03
CA ALA A 334 -20.58 30.16 11.49
C ALA A 334 -20.45 30.03 9.97
N ASP A 335 -20.31 31.15 9.25
CA ASP A 335 -20.11 31.14 7.81
C ASP A 335 -18.80 30.42 7.43
N GLU A 336 -17.68 30.76 8.06
CA GLU A 336 -16.38 30.10 7.83
C GLU A 336 -16.41 28.61 8.20
N ILE A 337 -17.03 28.26 9.33
CA ILE A 337 -17.14 26.86 9.78
C ILE A 337 -17.94 26.04 8.77
N LEU A 338 -19.11 26.54 8.36
CA LEU A 338 -19.97 25.85 7.40
C LEU A 338 -19.34 25.80 6.01
N VAL A 339 -18.58 26.81 5.57
CA VAL A 339 -17.79 26.76 4.33
C VAL A 339 -16.79 25.61 4.39
N SER A 340 -15.98 25.52 5.45
CA SER A 340 -15.02 24.44 5.60
C SER A 340 -15.72 23.07 5.65
N MET A 341 -16.85 22.97 6.35
CA MET A 341 -17.62 21.72 6.40
C MET A 341 -18.21 21.33 5.04
N ALA A 342 -18.74 22.27 4.27
CA ALA A 342 -19.22 22.02 2.92
C ALA A 342 -18.11 21.42 2.04
N ILE A 343 -16.89 21.97 2.11
CA ILE A 343 -15.76 21.52 1.30
C ILE A 343 -15.22 20.16 1.77
N GLY A 344 -14.98 19.99 3.08
CA GLY A 344 -14.12 18.93 3.58
C GLY A 344 -14.70 18.03 4.68
N ALA A 345 -15.91 18.27 5.18
CA ALA A 345 -16.46 17.38 6.21
C ALA A 345 -16.67 15.96 5.63
N PRO A 346 -16.23 14.90 6.34
CA PRO A 346 -16.34 13.51 5.86
C PRO A 346 -17.73 13.12 5.35
N ALA A 347 -18.79 13.43 6.12
CA ALA A 347 -20.16 13.14 5.76
C ALA A 347 -20.61 13.85 4.46
N MET A 348 -20.25 15.12 4.27
CA MET A 348 -20.61 15.87 3.06
C MET A 348 -19.85 15.35 1.84
N CYS A 349 -18.57 14.99 2.00
CA CYS A 349 -17.78 14.41 0.92
C CYS A 349 -18.34 13.06 0.47
N LEU A 350 -18.69 12.19 1.41
CA LEU A 350 -19.29 10.89 1.14
C LEU A 350 -20.68 11.04 0.50
N TYR A 351 -21.51 11.96 1.00
CA TYR A 351 -22.82 12.22 0.42
C TYR A 351 -22.73 12.59 -1.06
N ARG A 352 -21.85 13.54 -1.42
CA ARG A 352 -21.63 13.91 -2.83
C ARG A 352 -21.11 12.74 -3.66
N THR A 353 -20.22 11.92 -3.08
CA THR A 353 -19.68 10.72 -3.75
C THR A 353 -20.80 9.73 -4.09
N PHE A 354 -21.66 9.41 -3.12
CA PHE A 354 -22.78 8.48 -3.30
C PHE A 354 -23.87 9.04 -4.21
N LYS A 355 -24.19 10.33 -4.08
CA LYS A 355 -25.12 11.04 -4.97
C LYS A 355 -24.65 10.96 -6.43
N ARG A 356 -23.35 11.14 -6.68
CA ARG A 356 -22.79 11.10 -8.04
C ARG A 356 -22.88 9.73 -8.71
N ILE A 357 -22.82 8.64 -7.93
CA ILE A 357 -22.99 7.28 -8.47
C ILE A 357 -24.47 6.85 -8.57
N GLY A 358 -25.42 7.76 -8.32
CA GLY A 358 -26.86 7.50 -8.44
C GLY A 358 -27.45 6.72 -7.26
N ASP A 359 -26.82 6.76 -6.09
CA ASP A 359 -27.34 6.08 -4.89
C ASP A 359 -28.59 6.80 -4.34
N LEU A 360 -29.72 6.10 -4.33
CA LEU A 360 -30.99 6.62 -3.80
C LEU A 360 -30.94 6.81 -2.27
N ASN A 361 -30.06 6.08 -1.57
CA ASN A 361 -29.89 6.14 -0.12
C ASN A 361 -28.60 6.89 0.27
N ALA A 362 -28.10 7.77 -0.61
CA ALA A 362 -26.81 8.46 -0.45
C ALA A 362 -26.62 9.12 0.93
N ARG A 363 -27.67 9.70 1.52
CA ARG A 363 -27.61 10.29 2.86
C ARG A 363 -27.26 9.23 3.91
N GLN A 364 -28.06 8.17 4.02
CA GLN A 364 -27.86 7.12 5.01
C GLN A 364 -26.49 6.45 4.82
N HIS A 365 -26.15 6.06 3.60
CA HIS A 365 -24.88 5.42 3.29
C HIS A 365 -23.68 6.32 3.62
N ALA A 366 -23.78 7.63 3.36
CA ALA A 366 -22.74 8.58 3.76
C ALA A 366 -22.57 8.67 5.27
N GLU A 367 -23.65 8.74 6.05
CA GLU A 367 -23.59 8.79 7.52
C GLU A 367 -22.97 7.50 8.11
N GLU A 368 -23.31 6.33 7.54
CA GLU A 368 -22.73 5.04 7.94
C GLU A 368 -21.22 4.98 7.71
N VAL A 369 -20.76 5.36 6.51
CA VAL A 369 -19.33 5.32 6.17
C VAL A 369 -18.56 6.44 6.89
N ALA A 370 -19.18 7.61 7.10
CA ALA A 370 -18.58 8.71 7.83
C ALA A 370 -18.27 8.34 9.27
N LYS A 371 -19.09 7.48 9.90
CA LYS A 371 -18.83 6.95 11.24
C LYS A 371 -17.53 6.16 11.32
N GLU A 372 -17.29 5.26 10.37
CA GLU A 372 -16.05 4.47 10.31
C GLU A 372 -14.84 5.36 9.98
N LEU A 373 -14.99 6.23 8.98
CA LEU A 373 -13.94 7.17 8.58
C LEU A 373 -13.55 8.10 9.74
N THR A 374 -14.51 8.59 10.53
CA THR A 374 -14.21 9.48 11.66
C THR A 374 -13.41 8.79 12.76
N GLY A 375 -13.51 7.46 12.87
CA GLY A 375 -12.69 6.66 13.76
C GLY A 375 -11.19 6.85 13.54
N ILE A 376 -10.75 7.15 12.31
CA ILE A 376 -9.32 7.37 12.02
C ILE A 376 -8.78 8.66 12.65
N PHE A 377 -9.63 9.66 12.88
CA PHE A 377 -9.26 10.93 13.54
C PHE A 377 -9.38 10.88 15.06
N ASN A 378 -10.06 9.87 15.58
CA ASN A 378 -10.37 9.76 17.01
C ASN A 378 -9.46 8.75 17.74
N ASN A 379 -8.60 8.04 17.01
CA ASN A 379 -7.53 7.25 17.59
C ASN A 379 -6.30 8.13 17.85
N ARG A 380 -5.42 7.61 18.71
CA ARG A 380 -4.18 8.24 19.13
C ARG A 380 -3.35 8.81 17.97
N GLN A 381 -3.15 8.03 16.90
CA GLN A 381 -2.29 8.43 15.79
C GLN A 381 -2.98 9.48 14.90
N GLY A 382 -4.30 9.38 14.74
CA GLY A 382 -5.15 10.37 14.09
C GLY A 382 -5.08 11.73 14.77
N ILE A 383 -5.25 11.73 16.08
CA ILE A 383 -5.13 12.93 16.93
C ILE A 383 -3.78 13.59 16.75
N ALA A 384 -2.69 12.83 16.88
CA ALA A 384 -1.36 13.36 16.72
C ALA A 384 -1.08 13.86 15.30
N ALA A 385 -1.62 13.18 14.27
CA ALA A 385 -1.48 13.58 12.87
C ALA A 385 -2.21 14.90 12.58
N VAL A 386 -3.47 15.03 13.01
CA VAL A 386 -4.26 16.27 12.84
C VAL A 386 -3.61 17.40 13.63
N ARG A 387 -3.32 17.20 14.92
CA ARG A 387 -2.65 18.22 15.74
C ARG A 387 -1.30 18.61 15.15
N SER A 388 -0.53 17.71 14.53
CA SER A 388 0.78 18.11 13.96
C SER A 388 0.69 18.99 12.72
N ASN A 389 -0.46 19.04 12.05
CA ASN A 389 -0.63 19.73 10.77
C ASN A 389 -1.69 20.85 10.79
N CYS A 390 -2.66 20.79 11.70
CA CYS A 390 -3.76 21.75 11.83
C CYS A 390 -3.95 22.09 13.33
N ARG A 391 -3.61 23.32 13.71
CA ARG A 391 -3.74 23.84 15.10
C ARG A 391 -4.41 25.21 15.17
N ASP A 392 -5.03 25.64 14.08
CA ASP A 392 -5.56 27.01 13.95
C ASP A 392 -6.80 27.24 14.83
N HIS A 393 -7.40 26.15 15.33
CA HIS A 393 -8.63 26.20 16.10
C HIS A 393 -8.53 25.50 17.45
N SER A 394 -9.20 26.09 18.45
CA SER A 394 -9.39 25.48 19.76
C SER A 394 -10.29 24.24 19.70
N ASN A 395 -11.27 24.23 18.79
CA ASN A 395 -12.15 23.08 18.57
C ASN A 395 -11.49 22.04 17.65
N TYR A 396 -11.26 20.84 18.18
CA TYR A 396 -10.60 19.76 17.43
C TYR A 396 -11.32 19.36 16.13
N PHE A 397 -12.66 19.35 16.09
CA PHE A 397 -13.39 19.01 14.86
C PHE A 397 -13.10 19.96 13.69
N ARG A 398 -12.86 21.25 13.96
CA ARG A 398 -12.50 22.22 12.92
C ARG A 398 -11.13 21.85 12.32
N ASN A 399 -10.15 21.53 13.17
CA ASN A 399 -8.83 21.06 12.72
C ASN A 399 -8.94 19.75 11.91
N VAL A 400 -9.88 18.86 12.24
CA VAL A 400 -10.14 17.65 11.43
C VAL A 400 -10.67 18.03 10.05
N VAL A 401 -11.64 18.94 9.96
CA VAL A 401 -12.18 19.41 8.68
C VAL A 401 -11.08 20.09 7.84
N ASP A 402 -10.24 20.94 8.45
CA ASP A 402 -9.12 21.56 7.74
C ASP A 402 -8.11 20.52 7.24
N TYR A 403 -7.82 19.49 8.03
CA TYR A 403 -6.98 18.38 7.59
C TYR A 403 -7.59 17.64 6.39
N CYS A 404 -8.91 17.43 6.38
CA CYS A 404 -9.63 16.85 5.24
C CYS A 404 -9.56 17.73 3.98
N ILE A 405 -9.64 19.06 4.13
CA ILE A 405 -9.45 20.01 3.03
C ILE A 405 -7.99 19.94 2.53
N GLN A 406 -7.02 20.02 3.43
CA GLN A 406 -5.60 19.88 3.10
C GLN A 406 -5.29 18.57 2.36
N GLY A 407 -5.99 17.49 2.70
CA GLY A 407 -5.82 16.19 2.05
C GLY A 407 -6.70 15.94 0.83
N ASN A 408 -7.45 16.94 0.35
CA ASN A 408 -8.34 16.79 -0.80
C ASN A 408 -9.29 15.59 -0.66
N LEU A 409 -9.90 15.42 0.53
CA LEU A 409 -10.64 14.21 0.89
C LEU A 409 -11.71 13.81 -0.13
N GLN A 410 -12.43 14.79 -0.71
CA GLN A 410 -13.40 14.54 -1.78
C GLN A 410 -12.78 13.78 -2.97
N ALA A 411 -11.67 14.28 -3.52
CA ALA A 411 -10.97 13.64 -4.65
C ALA A 411 -10.47 12.22 -4.31
N VAL A 412 -10.03 12.01 -3.07
CA VAL A 412 -9.57 10.70 -2.58
C VAL A 412 -10.73 9.70 -2.51
N LEU A 413 -11.89 10.12 -2.01
CA LEU A 413 -13.08 9.27 -1.92
C LEU A 413 -13.65 8.94 -3.30
N ASP A 414 -13.69 9.93 -4.20
CA ASP A 414 -14.17 9.76 -5.58
C ASP A 414 -13.29 8.79 -6.37
N GLU A 415 -11.96 8.90 -6.23
CA GLU A 415 -11.01 7.93 -6.77
C GLU A 415 -11.22 6.54 -6.17
N PHE A 416 -11.42 6.43 -4.86
CA PHE A 416 -11.63 5.14 -4.21
C PHE A 416 -12.90 4.47 -4.70
N VAL A 417 -14.01 5.21 -4.79
CA VAL A 417 -15.28 4.71 -5.33
C VAL A 417 -15.17 4.33 -6.80
N HIS A 418 -14.43 5.09 -7.62
CA HIS A 418 -14.12 4.69 -9.00
C HIS A 418 -13.45 3.29 -9.05
N MET A 419 -12.52 3.01 -8.14
CA MET A 419 -11.79 1.73 -8.12
C MET A 419 -12.62 0.56 -7.59
N ILE A 420 -13.46 0.77 -6.57
CA ILE A 420 -14.26 -0.33 -5.97
C ILE A 420 -15.64 -0.51 -6.60
N GLY A 421 -16.13 0.50 -7.32
CA GLY A 421 -17.51 0.62 -7.79
C GLY A 421 -17.77 0.19 -9.23
N GLU A 422 -16.75 -0.16 -10.02
CA GLU A 422 -16.91 -0.59 -11.41
C GLU A 422 -17.89 -1.79 -11.50
N ASN A 423 -19.08 -1.54 -12.06
CA ASN A 423 -20.20 -2.49 -12.16
C ASN A 423 -20.68 -3.06 -10.81
N LYS A 424 -20.67 -2.25 -9.73
CA LYS A 424 -21.16 -2.65 -8.39
C LYS A 424 -22.30 -1.77 -7.92
N SER A 425 -23.19 -2.35 -7.10
CA SER A 425 -24.26 -1.60 -6.45
C SER A 425 -23.72 -0.69 -5.34
N PRO A 426 -24.43 0.41 -5.00
CA PRO A 426 -24.06 1.27 -3.87
C PRO A 426 -23.84 0.51 -2.55
N GLU A 427 -24.67 -0.49 -2.24
CA GLU A 427 -24.57 -1.29 -1.00
C GLU A 427 -23.26 -2.08 -0.94
N THR A 428 -22.81 -2.60 -2.10
CA THR A 428 -21.54 -3.30 -2.22
C THR A 428 -20.37 -2.34 -2.01
N ILE A 429 -20.48 -1.11 -2.53
CA ILE A 429 -19.47 -0.06 -2.37
C ILE A 429 -19.36 0.33 -0.90
N VAL A 430 -20.49 0.59 -0.23
CA VAL A 430 -20.56 0.90 1.21
C VAL A 430 -19.90 -0.19 2.05
N THR A 431 -20.23 -1.46 1.78
CA THR A 431 -19.65 -2.60 2.49
C THR A 431 -18.13 -2.63 2.34
N ARG A 432 -17.61 -2.51 1.11
CA ARG A 432 -16.16 -2.48 0.82
C ARG A 432 -15.45 -1.30 1.47
N MET A 433 -16.09 -0.13 1.53
CA MET A 433 -15.54 1.03 2.25
C MET A 433 -15.44 0.75 3.75
N LYS A 434 -16.48 0.19 4.38
CA LYS A 434 -16.47 -0.14 5.82
C LYS A 434 -15.40 -1.18 6.16
N GLU A 435 -15.27 -2.24 5.35
CA GLU A 435 -14.21 -3.25 5.50
C GLU A 435 -12.80 -2.67 5.45
N SER A 436 -12.60 -1.56 4.74
CA SER A 436 -11.30 -0.91 4.59
C SER A 436 -10.80 -0.21 5.85
N PHE A 437 -11.69 0.04 6.83
CA PHE A 437 -11.35 0.66 8.12
C PHE A 437 -11.15 -0.38 9.24
N ALA A 438 -11.25 -1.67 8.94
CA ALA A 438 -11.08 -2.73 9.92
C ALA A 438 -9.66 -2.67 10.56
N PRO A 439 -9.55 -2.66 11.90
CA PRO A 439 -8.26 -2.57 12.56
C PRO A 439 -7.47 -3.87 12.40
N ALA A 440 -6.15 -3.74 12.28
CA ALA A 440 -5.27 -4.89 12.37
C ALA A 440 -5.16 -5.38 13.83
N TYR A 441 -5.08 -6.69 14.03
CA TYR A 441 -4.85 -7.25 15.35
C TYR A 441 -3.47 -6.87 15.87
N PRO A 442 -3.31 -6.49 17.15
CA PRO A 442 -1.99 -6.33 17.74
C PRO A 442 -1.14 -7.61 17.65
N GLN A 443 0.17 -7.46 17.58
CA GLN A 443 1.13 -8.56 17.51
C GLN A 443 1.68 -8.85 18.91
N PRO A 444 1.42 -10.03 19.49
CA PRO A 444 2.07 -10.46 20.71
C PRO A 444 3.53 -10.82 20.43
N ILE A 445 4.45 -10.33 21.25
CA ILE A 445 5.89 -10.55 21.15
C ILE A 445 6.49 -10.89 22.51
N ASN A 446 7.66 -11.52 22.49
CA ASN A 446 8.50 -11.64 23.69
C ASN A 446 9.48 -10.47 23.77
N THR A 447 9.70 -9.99 25.00
CA THR A 447 10.66 -8.91 25.31
C THR A 447 11.77 -9.45 26.20
N ILE A 448 12.78 -8.63 26.48
CA ILE A 448 13.82 -8.93 27.47
C ILE A 448 13.20 -9.36 28.81
N GLN A 449 12.11 -8.69 29.21
CA GLN A 449 11.40 -8.88 30.46
C GLN A 449 10.50 -10.13 30.46
N THR A 450 9.99 -10.55 29.30
CA THR A 450 8.97 -11.62 29.20
C THR A 450 9.45 -12.89 28.48
N PHE A 451 10.68 -12.94 27.97
CA PHE A 451 11.17 -14.13 27.30
C PHE A 451 11.36 -15.29 28.29
N GLY A 452 10.77 -16.45 27.99
CA GLY A 452 10.77 -17.63 28.85
C GLY A 452 9.62 -17.70 29.85
N THR A 453 8.77 -16.66 29.92
CA THR A 453 7.50 -16.67 30.68
C THR A 453 6.31 -16.88 29.74
N ASP A 454 5.13 -17.08 30.30
CA ASP A 454 3.87 -17.17 29.53
C ASP A 454 3.34 -15.79 29.10
N ASP A 455 3.89 -14.71 29.67
CA ASP A 455 3.51 -13.34 29.36
C ASP A 455 4.07 -12.89 28.00
N LYS A 456 3.25 -12.12 27.27
CA LYS A 456 3.67 -11.47 26.02
C LYS A 456 3.33 -9.99 26.05
N TYR A 457 4.21 -9.18 25.46
CA TYR A 457 3.93 -7.78 25.22
C TYR A 457 3.23 -7.61 23.87
N SER A 458 2.22 -6.74 23.79
CA SER A 458 1.44 -6.58 22.57
C SER A 458 1.79 -5.29 21.84
N MET A 459 2.32 -5.41 20.62
CA MET A 459 2.68 -4.28 19.77
C MET A 459 1.59 -3.97 18.74
N ARG A 460 1.35 -2.69 18.49
CA ARG A 460 0.35 -2.22 17.50
C ARG A 460 0.88 -2.33 16.07
N LYS A 461 -0.04 -2.58 15.12
CA LYS A 461 0.21 -2.72 13.67
C LYS A 461 -0.68 -1.78 12.86
N HIS A 462 -0.50 -0.46 13.01
CA HIS A 462 -1.42 0.53 12.42
C HIS A 462 -0.86 1.24 11.18
N PHE A 463 0.46 1.34 11.02
CA PHE A 463 1.09 1.95 9.84
C PHE A 463 1.56 0.87 8.87
N ALA A 464 2.11 -0.20 9.44
CA ALA A 464 2.56 -1.39 8.75
C ALA A 464 1.85 -2.62 9.32
N VAL A 465 1.50 -3.58 8.46
CA VAL A 465 0.88 -4.84 8.87
C VAL A 465 1.54 -6.01 8.15
N ASP A 466 1.59 -7.16 8.81
CA ASP A 466 2.02 -8.41 8.22
C ASP A 466 0.86 -9.16 7.57
N PHE A 467 1.19 -9.95 6.55
CA PHE A 467 0.26 -10.78 5.81
C PHE A 467 0.88 -12.18 5.66
N GLY A 468 0.51 -13.11 6.54
CA GLY A 468 1.06 -14.48 6.48
C GLY A 468 0.69 -15.40 7.65
N SER A 469 0.47 -16.67 7.32
CA SER A 469 0.32 -17.88 8.16
C SER A 469 -0.36 -17.71 9.53
N GLY A 470 -1.64 -17.29 9.52
CA GLY A 470 -2.59 -17.73 10.54
C GLY A 470 -2.99 -19.20 10.31
N LYS A 471 -3.56 -19.87 11.30
CA LYS A 471 -4.16 -21.21 11.10
C LYS A 471 -5.31 -21.07 10.09
N GLN A 472 -5.79 -22.16 9.48
CA GLN A 472 -6.98 -22.11 8.63
C GLN A 472 -8.25 -22.05 9.50
N THR A 473 -8.39 -21.02 10.33
CA THR A 473 -9.65 -20.73 11.01
C THR A 473 -10.42 -19.67 10.24
N GLU A 474 -11.75 -19.66 10.34
CA GLU A 474 -12.58 -18.62 9.70
C GLU A 474 -12.16 -17.20 10.12
N LYS A 475 -11.73 -17.02 11.37
CA LYS A 475 -11.24 -15.74 11.90
C LYS A 475 -9.97 -15.27 11.18
N ASP A 476 -9.07 -16.19 10.85
CA ASP A 476 -7.82 -15.90 10.13
C ASP A 476 -8.10 -15.53 8.67
N VAL A 477 -9.06 -16.21 8.03
CA VAL A 477 -9.51 -15.90 6.66
C VAL A 477 -10.15 -14.51 6.61
N ASN A 478 -11.06 -14.20 7.54
CA ASN A 478 -11.69 -12.88 7.61
C ASN A 478 -10.67 -11.77 7.88
N HIS A 479 -9.69 -12.03 8.75
CA HIS A 479 -8.61 -11.06 9.00
C HIS A 479 -7.78 -10.80 7.74
N ALA A 480 -7.41 -11.83 6.99
CA ALA A 480 -6.68 -11.68 5.73
C ALA A 480 -7.47 -10.87 4.69
N THR A 481 -8.78 -11.12 4.57
CA THR A 481 -9.67 -10.34 3.70
C THR A 481 -9.70 -8.87 4.10
N ASN A 482 -9.88 -8.58 5.39
CA ASN A 482 -9.91 -7.21 5.91
C ASN A 482 -8.57 -6.49 5.70
N VAL A 483 -7.44 -7.15 5.95
CA VAL A 483 -6.11 -6.57 5.71
C VAL A 483 -5.91 -6.24 4.23
N ARG A 484 -6.37 -7.12 3.32
CA ARG A 484 -6.32 -6.85 1.88
C ARG A 484 -7.20 -5.66 1.49
N SER A 485 -8.44 -5.59 1.98
CA SER A 485 -9.34 -4.46 1.73
C SER A 485 -8.74 -3.16 2.25
N ALA A 486 -8.25 -3.13 3.49
CA ALA A 486 -7.59 -1.97 4.08
C ALA A 486 -6.34 -1.54 3.31
N PHE A 487 -5.48 -2.49 2.90
CA PHE A 487 -4.29 -2.16 2.10
C PHE A 487 -4.63 -1.66 0.70
N ASN A 488 -5.72 -2.12 0.09
CA ASN A 488 -6.19 -1.60 -1.19
C ASN A 488 -7.01 -0.29 -1.07
N SER A 489 -7.31 0.18 0.14
CA SER A 489 -7.92 1.50 0.33
C SER A 489 -6.86 2.63 0.28
N PRO A 490 -7.26 3.91 0.16
CA PRO A 490 -6.31 5.03 0.29
C PRO A 490 -5.79 5.20 1.73
N PHE A 491 -6.42 4.58 2.73
CA PHE A 491 -6.10 4.75 4.15
C PHE A 491 -5.00 3.80 4.62
N ARG A 492 -4.61 3.89 5.90
CA ARG A 492 -3.67 2.94 6.51
C ARG A 492 -4.24 1.51 6.49
N PRO A 493 -3.39 0.47 6.41
CA PRO A 493 -1.93 0.49 6.48
C PRO A 493 -1.27 0.94 5.17
N PHE A 494 -0.09 1.55 5.28
CA PHE A 494 0.74 2.00 4.14
C PHE A 494 1.87 1.02 3.81
N VAL A 495 2.18 0.09 4.69
CA VAL A 495 3.15 -0.97 4.43
C VAL A 495 2.49 -2.33 4.69
N LEU A 496 2.57 -3.21 3.70
CA LEU A 496 2.18 -4.61 3.83
C LEU A 496 3.43 -5.47 3.66
N ALA A 497 3.75 -6.28 4.66
CA ALA A 497 4.85 -7.22 4.57
C ALA A 497 4.33 -8.65 4.50
N SER A 498 4.84 -9.48 3.58
CA SER A 498 4.36 -10.85 3.37
C SER A 498 5.50 -11.83 3.05
N THR A 499 5.20 -13.13 3.19
CA THR A 499 6.05 -14.23 2.74
C THR A 499 5.59 -14.78 1.38
N SER A 500 5.81 -16.07 1.11
CA SER A 500 5.25 -16.78 -0.05
C SER A 500 3.73 -16.79 -0.10
N VAL A 501 3.05 -16.66 1.04
CA VAL A 501 1.57 -16.67 1.10
C VAL A 501 0.94 -15.55 0.26
N GLY A 502 1.54 -14.36 0.25
CA GLY A 502 1.06 -13.23 -0.55
C GLY A 502 1.54 -13.23 -2.00
N GLN A 503 2.27 -14.26 -2.46
CA GLN A 503 2.87 -14.27 -3.80
C GLN A 503 1.91 -14.70 -4.89
N GLU A 504 0.76 -15.32 -4.57
CA GLU A 504 -0.23 -15.83 -5.53
C GLU A 504 -1.67 -15.45 -5.19
N GLY A 505 -2.55 -15.41 -6.20
CA GLY A 505 -4.01 -15.25 -6.03
C GLY A 505 -4.55 -13.92 -5.49
N LEU A 506 -3.71 -12.92 -5.19
CA LEU A 506 -4.12 -11.65 -4.55
C LEU A 506 -3.64 -10.41 -5.30
N ASP A 507 -4.37 -9.30 -5.17
CA ASP A 507 -4.09 -8.02 -5.79
C ASP A 507 -3.88 -6.93 -4.73
N PHE A 508 -2.85 -6.09 -4.91
CA PHE A 508 -2.43 -5.06 -3.94
C PHE A 508 -2.09 -3.71 -4.61
N HIS A 509 -2.73 -3.39 -5.75
CA HIS A 509 -2.22 -2.42 -6.73
C HIS A 509 -2.86 -1.02 -6.69
N TRP A 510 -4.03 -0.86 -6.05
CA TRP A 510 -4.81 0.39 -6.19
C TRP A 510 -4.06 1.62 -5.69
N TYR A 511 -3.28 1.49 -4.61
CA TYR A 511 -2.49 2.58 -4.01
C TYR A 511 -1.03 2.21 -3.73
N CYS A 512 -0.56 1.08 -4.28
CA CYS A 512 0.81 0.61 -4.14
C CYS A 512 1.50 0.63 -5.49
N ARG A 513 2.70 1.21 -5.54
CA ARG A 513 3.60 1.10 -6.69
C ARG A 513 5.02 0.70 -6.31
N LYS A 514 5.29 0.50 -5.01
CA LYS A 514 6.63 0.20 -4.51
C LYS A 514 6.65 -1.22 -4.00
N ILE A 515 7.46 -2.05 -4.64
CA ILE A 515 7.71 -3.41 -4.20
C ILE A 515 9.12 -3.53 -3.68
N VAL A 516 9.26 -4.06 -2.46
CA VAL A 516 10.54 -4.28 -1.81
C VAL A 516 10.80 -5.77 -1.72
N HIS A 517 11.87 -6.24 -2.34
CA HIS A 517 12.37 -7.60 -2.13
C HIS A 517 13.34 -7.57 -0.95
N TRP A 518 12.82 -7.84 0.26
CA TRP A 518 13.63 -7.91 1.47
C TRP A 518 14.68 -9.02 1.39
N ASN A 519 14.31 -10.12 0.73
CA ASN A 519 15.22 -11.15 0.26
C ASN A 519 14.94 -11.41 -1.22
N LEU A 520 16.01 -11.75 -1.95
CA LEU A 520 15.88 -12.25 -3.31
C LEU A 520 15.07 -13.57 -3.31
N PRO A 521 14.09 -13.71 -4.20
CA PRO A 521 13.46 -15.01 -4.41
C PRO A 521 14.48 -16.01 -4.96
N SER A 522 14.24 -17.31 -4.75
CA SER A 522 15.09 -18.37 -5.28
C SER A 522 14.97 -18.54 -6.79
N ASN A 523 13.84 -18.14 -7.38
CA ASN A 523 13.58 -18.26 -8.81
C ASN A 523 13.08 -16.90 -9.40
N PRO A 524 13.27 -16.67 -10.71
CA PRO A 524 12.78 -15.46 -11.37
C PRO A 524 11.25 -15.37 -11.45
N GLN A 525 10.57 -16.50 -11.60
CA GLN A 525 9.11 -16.54 -11.68
C GLN A 525 8.43 -15.94 -10.44
N ASN A 526 8.93 -16.24 -9.24
CA ASN A 526 8.43 -15.66 -7.99
C ASN A 526 8.64 -14.14 -7.97
N MET A 527 9.70 -13.62 -8.59
CA MET A 527 9.91 -12.18 -8.70
C MET A 527 8.83 -11.54 -9.58
N GLU A 528 8.56 -12.11 -10.76
CA GLU A 528 7.51 -11.64 -11.66
C GLU A 528 6.10 -11.77 -11.03
N GLN A 529 5.82 -12.86 -10.32
CA GLN A 529 4.56 -13.04 -9.59
C GLN A 529 4.37 -12.02 -8.47
N ARG A 530 5.44 -11.67 -7.74
CA ARG A 530 5.45 -10.64 -6.71
C ARG A 530 5.16 -9.26 -7.31
N GLU A 531 5.83 -8.92 -8.41
CA GLU A 531 5.59 -7.66 -9.14
C GLU A 531 4.20 -7.58 -9.75
N GLY A 532 3.71 -8.72 -10.23
CA GLY A 532 2.35 -8.91 -10.69
C GLY A 532 1.29 -8.68 -9.61
N ARG A 533 1.65 -8.41 -8.34
CA ARG A 533 0.70 -7.98 -7.30
C ARG A 533 0.34 -6.51 -7.38
N ILE A 534 1.23 -5.69 -7.95
CA ILE A 534 1.05 -4.24 -8.10
C ILE A 534 0.94 -3.81 -9.57
N ASN A 535 1.56 -4.56 -10.51
CA ASN A 535 1.36 -4.36 -11.94
C ASN A 535 0.05 -5.02 -12.38
N ARG A 536 -1.06 -4.28 -12.24
CA ARG A 536 -2.44 -4.73 -12.48
C ARG A 536 -3.30 -3.61 -13.07
N TYR A 537 -4.49 -3.97 -13.51
CA TYR A 537 -5.51 -3.07 -14.06
C TYR A 537 -5.67 -1.79 -13.22
N LYS A 538 -5.55 -0.62 -13.86
CA LYS A 538 -5.66 0.72 -13.27
C LYS A 538 -4.80 0.89 -12.00
N CYS A 539 -3.61 0.28 -11.94
CA CYS A 539 -2.70 0.46 -10.81
C CYS A 539 -2.36 1.96 -10.59
N LEU A 540 -1.88 2.30 -9.39
CA LEU A 540 -1.63 3.69 -9.01
C LEU A 540 -0.77 4.47 -10.03
N SER A 541 0.25 3.83 -10.60
CA SER A 541 1.13 4.46 -11.60
C SER A 541 0.38 4.89 -12.86
N VAL A 542 -0.50 4.03 -13.38
CA VAL A 542 -1.37 4.32 -14.52
C VAL A 542 -2.26 5.52 -14.21
N ARG A 543 -2.96 5.48 -13.08
CA ARG A 543 -3.94 6.53 -12.72
C ARG A 543 -3.29 7.90 -12.56
N ARG A 544 -2.13 7.98 -11.91
CA ARG A 544 -1.39 9.25 -11.71
C ARG A 544 -0.79 9.79 -12.99
N ASN A 545 -0.35 8.94 -13.90
CA ASN A 545 0.17 9.40 -15.19
C ASN A 545 -0.96 9.87 -16.10
N ILE A 546 -2.11 9.18 -16.10
CA ILE A 546 -3.31 9.61 -16.85
C ILE A 546 -3.83 10.94 -16.31
N SER A 547 -3.95 11.11 -14.99
CA SER A 547 -4.42 12.39 -14.42
C SER A 547 -3.48 13.56 -14.73
N ARG A 548 -2.17 13.32 -14.79
CA ARG A 548 -1.18 14.33 -15.22
C ARG A 548 -1.25 14.66 -16.71
N LEU A 549 -1.61 13.68 -17.54
CA LEU A 549 -1.75 13.87 -18.98
C LEU A 549 -3.05 14.60 -19.32
N TYR A 550 -4.12 14.39 -18.55
CA TYR A 550 -5.43 15.01 -18.74
C TYR A 550 -5.86 15.82 -17.52
N PRO A 551 -5.10 16.87 -17.14
CA PRO A 551 -5.34 17.61 -15.90
C PRO A 551 -6.69 18.34 -15.89
N ASP A 552 -7.26 18.65 -17.06
CA ASP A 552 -8.49 19.43 -17.21
C ASP A 552 -9.77 18.58 -17.17
N ILE A 553 -9.67 17.25 -17.14
CA ILE A 553 -10.84 16.36 -17.14
C ILE A 553 -11.16 15.94 -15.71
N PHE A 554 -12.38 16.25 -15.25
CA PHE A 554 -12.81 15.95 -13.89
C PHE A 554 -13.04 14.45 -13.65
N ARG A 555 -13.76 13.77 -14.57
CA ARG A 555 -14.25 12.41 -14.35
C ARG A 555 -13.24 11.35 -14.77
N TRP A 556 -13.02 10.36 -13.89
CA TRP A 556 -12.12 9.23 -14.17
C TRP A 556 -12.50 8.46 -15.44
N ASN A 557 -13.78 8.15 -15.65
CA ASN A 557 -14.21 7.41 -16.83
C ASN A 557 -13.91 8.16 -18.14
N GLU A 558 -14.09 9.48 -18.14
CA GLU A 558 -13.79 10.34 -19.30
C GLU A 558 -12.29 10.41 -19.56
N MET A 559 -11.47 10.54 -18.50
CA MET A 559 -10.02 10.48 -18.61
C MET A 559 -9.55 9.15 -19.23
N PHE A 560 -10.07 8.03 -18.76
CA PHE A 560 -9.71 6.71 -19.29
C PHE A 560 -10.21 6.49 -20.72
N TYR A 561 -11.40 7.01 -21.07
CA TYR A 561 -11.91 6.96 -22.44
C TYR A 561 -11.03 7.74 -23.40
N LYS A 562 -10.68 8.99 -23.06
CA LYS A 562 -9.79 9.84 -23.85
C LYS A 562 -8.39 9.21 -23.98
N ALA A 563 -7.84 8.73 -22.87
CA ALA A 563 -6.56 8.03 -22.86
C ALA A 563 -6.56 6.79 -23.77
N SER A 564 -7.67 6.04 -23.82
CA SER A 564 -7.83 4.90 -24.72
C SER A 564 -7.88 5.32 -26.18
N ALA A 565 -8.57 6.42 -26.50
CA ALA A 565 -8.63 6.93 -27.87
C ALA A 565 -7.27 7.44 -28.37
N GLU A 566 -6.50 8.14 -27.53
CA GLU A 566 -5.26 8.82 -27.94
C GLU A 566 -4.00 7.95 -27.81
N LEU A 567 -3.88 7.14 -26.76
CA LEU A 567 -2.64 6.39 -26.47
C LEU A 567 -2.61 4.98 -27.06
N LYS A 568 -3.77 4.42 -27.40
CA LYS A 568 -3.84 3.04 -27.91
C LYS A 568 -3.02 2.88 -29.17
N GLY A 569 -3.25 3.70 -30.21
CA GLY A 569 -2.51 3.62 -31.47
C GLY A 569 -2.40 2.17 -32.00
N ASN A 570 -1.18 1.71 -32.25
CA ASN A 570 -0.86 0.32 -32.64
C ASN A 570 -0.57 -0.61 -31.44
N ASN A 571 -0.89 -0.20 -30.21
CA ASN A 571 -0.79 -1.05 -29.02
C ASN A 571 -2.07 -1.86 -28.81
N SER A 572 -1.99 -2.89 -27.97
CA SER A 572 -3.15 -3.71 -27.61
C SER A 572 -4.16 -2.95 -26.73
N GLU A 573 -5.38 -3.51 -26.58
CA GLU A 573 -6.45 -2.99 -25.68
C GLU A 573 -6.04 -2.90 -24.19
N MET A 574 -4.83 -3.37 -23.86
CA MET A 574 -4.25 -3.18 -22.53
C MET A 574 -3.87 -1.72 -22.26
N VAL A 575 -3.62 -0.91 -23.29
CA VAL A 575 -3.42 0.54 -23.14
C VAL A 575 -4.80 1.22 -23.07
N PRO A 576 -5.07 2.07 -22.06
CA PRO A 576 -4.17 2.60 -21.05
C PRO A 576 -4.31 1.89 -19.68
N PHE A 577 -5.14 0.84 -19.61
CA PHE A 577 -5.58 0.28 -18.34
C PHE A 577 -4.53 -0.53 -17.59
N TRP A 578 -3.68 -1.29 -18.29
CA TRP A 578 -2.69 -2.18 -17.67
C TRP A 578 -1.28 -1.61 -17.75
N TYR A 579 -0.95 -0.87 -18.80
CA TYR A 579 0.32 -0.15 -18.93
C TYR A 579 0.14 1.10 -19.81
N LEU A 580 1.15 1.96 -19.81
CA LEU A 580 1.20 3.18 -20.62
C LEU A 580 2.46 3.16 -21.51
N PRO A 581 2.37 3.62 -22.77
CA PRO A 581 3.53 3.77 -23.64
C PRO A 581 4.35 5.00 -23.22
N LEU A 582 5.11 4.91 -22.13
CA LEU A 582 5.80 6.06 -21.51
C LEU A 582 6.88 6.72 -22.40
N ASN A 583 7.27 6.08 -23.51
CA ASN A 583 8.21 6.65 -24.50
C ASN A 583 7.49 7.48 -25.58
N ASP A 584 6.15 7.50 -25.57
CA ASP A 584 5.34 8.27 -26.51
C ASP A 584 5.50 9.79 -26.29
N ILE A 585 5.30 10.57 -27.37
CA ILE A 585 5.42 12.03 -27.36
C ILE A 585 4.54 12.68 -26.28
N HIS A 586 3.39 12.09 -25.97
CA HIS A 586 2.46 12.59 -24.95
C HIS A 586 3.09 12.64 -23.54
N PHE A 587 4.12 11.82 -23.26
CA PHE A 587 4.78 11.76 -21.95
C PHE A 587 6.11 12.53 -21.89
N LYS A 588 6.54 13.18 -22.98
CA LYS A 588 7.87 13.82 -23.08
C LYS A 588 8.13 14.85 -21.96
N ASP A 589 7.14 15.67 -21.64
CA ASP A 589 7.26 16.75 -20.65
C ASP A 589 6.64 16.37 -19.29
N ILE A 590 6.19 15.12 -19.13
CA ILE A 590 5.57 14.63 -17.91
C ILE A 590 6.57 13.77 -17.15
N LYS A 591 6.78 14.09 -15.87
CA LYS A 591 7.52 13.21 -14.96
C LYS A 591 6.67 11.97 -14.64
N ALA A 592 6.82 10.93 -15.46
CA ALA A 592 6.08 9.69 -15.30
C ALA A 592 6.42 8.99 -13.97
N GLU A 593 5.38 8.59 -13.24
CA GLU A 593 5.51 7.72 -12.08
C GLU A 593 5.52 6.25 -12.52
N LYS A 594 6.53 5.51 -12.07
CA LYS A 594 6.77 4.11 -12.43
C LYS A 594 6.50 3.21 -11.23
N ILE A 595 6.31 1.93 -11.48
CA ILE A 595 6.39 0.90 -10.45
C ILE A 595 7.85 0.77 -10.03
N GLU A 596 8.15 0.91 -8.75
CA GLU A 596 9.52 0.86 -8.23
C GLU A 596 9.80 -0.53 -7.65
N ARG A 597 10.74 -1.26 -8.26
CA ARG A 597 11.32 -2.49 -7.72
C ARG A 597 12.54 -2.12 -6.88
N ILE A 598 12.45 -2.33 -5.58
CA ILE A 598 13.47 -1.95 -4.61
C ILE A 598 14.10 -3.21 -4.03
N VAL A 599 15.43 -3.34 -4.15
CA VAL A 599 16.18 -4.45 -3.56
C VAL A 599 17.32 -3.89 -2.69
N PRO A 600 17.14 -3.81 -1.36
CA PRO A 600 18.17 -3.27 -0.47
C PRO A 600 19.39 -4.19 -0.38
N MET A 601 20.51 -3.75 -0.97
CA MET A 601 21.73 -4.54 -1.09
C MET A 601 22.69 -4.29 0.08
N TYR A 602 23.14 -5.37 0.72
CA TYR A 602 24.28 -5.28 1.63
C TYR A 602 25.57 -5.16 0.80
N PRO A 603 26.46 -4.19 1.09
CA PRO A 603 27.74 -4.09 0.41
C PRO A 603 28.53 -5.40 0.51
N MET A 604 29.21 -5.80 -0.57
CA MET A 604 30.01 -7.04 -0.64
C MET A 604 29.21 -8.33 -0.38
N SER A 605 27.89 -8.30 -0.53
CA SER A 605 27.03 -9.48 -0.42
C SER A 605 26.99 -10.26 -1.73
N GLU A 606 26.86 -11.59 -1.64
CA GLU A 606 26.54 -12.44 -2.79
C GLU A 606 25.19 -12.06 -3.44
N ASP A 607 24.33 -11.31 -2.73
CA ASP A 607 23.04 -10.82 -3.23
C ASP A 607 23.18 -10.05 -4.55
N GLU A 608 24.25 -9.27 -4.77
CA GLU A 608 24.46 -8.53 -6.02
C GLU A 608 24.64 -9.49 -7.21
N SER A 609 25.51 -10.49 -7.06
CA SER A 609 25.74 -11.50 -8.09
C SER A 609 24.49 -12.37 -8.32
N ARG A 610 23.80 -12.75 -7.24
CA ARG A 610 22.56 -13.54 -7.32
C ARG A 610 21.46 -12.78 -8.05
N TYR A 611 21.34 -11.47 -7.79
CA TYR A 611 20.38 -10.62 -8.47
C TYR A 611 20.66 -10.50 -9.96
N GLY A 612 21.92 -10.23 -10.33
CA GLY A 612 22.33 -10.16 -11.73
C GLY A 612 22.02 -11.45 -12.49
N ARG A 613 22.20 -12.62 -11.85
CA ARG A 613 21.80 -13.91 -12.42
C ARG A 613 20.29 -14.05 -12.53
N LEU A 614 19.54 -13.67 -11.50
CA LEU A 614 18.09 -13.78 -11.46
C LEU A 614 17.41 -12.95 -12.57
N ILE A 615 17.90 -11.74 -12.84
CA ILE A 615 17.39 -10.88 -13.92
C ILE A 615 17.71 -11.45 -15.30
N LYS A 616 18.94 -11.93 -15.53
CA LYS A 616 19.31 -12.59 -16.80
C LYS A 616 18.43 -13.80 -17.08
N VAL A 617 18.22 -14.63 -16.06
CA VAL A 617 17.39 -15.84 -16.17
C VAL A 617 15.91 -15.49 -16.35
N LEU A 618 15.41 -14.35 -15.85
CA LEU A 618 14.01 -13.95 -16.07
C LEU A 618 13.66 -13.83 -17.57
N SER A 619 14.54 -13.22 -18.37
CA SER A 619 14.34 -13.08 -19.81
C SER A 619 14.36 -14.45 -20.51
N LEU A 620 15.24 -15.35 -20.07
CA LEU A 620 15.30 -16.72 -20.56
C LEU A 620 14.09 -17.55 -20.10
N TYR A 621 13.55 -17.29 -18.90
CA TYR A 621 12.39 -18.00 -18.35
C TYR A 621 11.18 -17.90 -19.28
N ARG A 622 10.96 -16.71 -19.85
CA ARG A 622 9.89 -16.47 -20.83
C ARG A 622 10.05 -17.30 -22.10
N LEU A 623 11.28 -17.55 -22.57
CA LEU A 623 11.56 -18.45 -23.70
C LEU A 623 11.22 -19.91 -23.39
N THR A 624 11.49 -20.33 -22.15
CA THR A 624 11.30 -21.71 -21.71
C THR A 624 9.88 -22.00 -21.20
N MET A 625 8.92 -21.09 -21.42
CA MET A 625 7.57 -21.24 -20.91
C MET A 625 6.91 -22.51 -21.48
N GLY A 626 6.40 -23.39 -20.61
CA GLY A 626 5.80 -24.67 -20.98
C GLY A 626 6.80 -25.82 -21.22
N GLN A 627 8.11 -25.58 -21.13
CA GLN A 627 9.15 -26.60 -21.32
C GLN A 627 9.29 -27.52 -20.08
N PRO A 628 9.50 -28.84 -20.24
CA PRO A 628 9.85 -29.71 -19.12
C PRO A 628 11.27 -29.42 -18.62
N ARG A 629 11.49 -29.44 -17.29
CA ARG A 629 12.79 -29.14 -16.63
C ARG A 629 13.38 -27.78 -17.00
N GLN A 630 12.55 -26.73 -16.86
CA GLN A 630 12.89 -25.35 -17.20
C GLN A 630 14.23 -24.90 -16.60
N GLU A 631 14.52 -25.23 -15.34
CA GLU A 631 15.77 -24.84 -14.66
C GLU A 631 17.03 -25.39 -15.34
N GLU A 632 17.00 -26.62 -15.83
CA GLU A 632 18.11 -27.23 -16.58
C GLU A 632 18.31 -26.52 -17.93
N LEU A 633 17.21 -26.20 -18.62
CA LEU A 633 17.24 -25.50 -19.89
C LEU A 633 17.79 -24.07 -19.74
N LEU A 634 17.41 -23.37 -18.67
CA LEU A 634 17.89 -22.03 -18.37
C LEU A 634 19.40 -22.00 -18.09
N GLN A 635 19.94 -23.01 -17.40
CA GLN A 635 21.38 -23.14 -17.19
C GLN A 635 22.14 -23.38 -18.50
N ILE A 636 21.54 -24.12 -19.43
CA ILE A 636 22.15 -24.38 -20.75
C ILE A 636 22.17 -23.11 -21.60
N LEU A 637 21.12 -22.29 -21.55
CA LEU A 637 20.97 -21.10 -22.39
C LEU A 637 21.70 -19.85 -21.86
N ASP A 638 22.06 -19.82 -20.57
CA ASP A 638 22.75 -18.69 -19.93
C ASP A 638 24.11 -18.42 -20.60
N GLY A 639 24.27 -17.23 -21.17
CA GLY A 639 25.47 -16.81 -21.90
C GLY A 639 25.59 -17.32 -23.34
N LYS A 640 24.61 -18.08 -23.86
CA LYS A 640 24.64 -18.66 -25.21
C LYS A 640 23.71 -18.01 -26.23
N ILE A 641 22.77 -17.18 -25.79
CA ILE A 641 21.77 -16.51 -26.64
C ILE A 641 21.94 -14.99 -26.54
N SER A 642 21.97 -14.29 -27.67
CA SER A 642 21.97 -12.83 -27.73
C SER A 642 20.59 -12.24 -27.39
N PRO A 643 20.50 -10.99 -26.88
CA PRO A 643 19.23 -10.32 -26.63
C PRO A 643 18.29 -10.27 -27.85
N GLU A 644 18.83 -10.11 -29.05
CA GLU A 644 18.10 -10.11 -30.31
C GLU A 644 17.48 -11.47 -30.62
N GLN A 645 18.23 -12.56 -30.41
CA GLN A 645 17.74 -13.92 -30.56
C GLN A 645 16.67 -14.25 -29.50
N ILE A 646 16.85 -13.79 -28.25
CA ILE A 646 15.81 -13.91 -27.21
C ILE A 646 14.52 -13.24 -27.71
N LYS A 647 14.58 -12.01 -28.22
CA LYS A 647 13.38 -11.29 -28.68
C LYS A 647 12.64 -12.03 -29.81
N ARG A 648 13.35 -12.72 -30.70
CA ARG A 648 12.77 -13.49 -31.82
C ARG A 648 12.15 -14.83 -31.38
N LEU A 649 12.67 -15.43 -30.32
CA LEU A 649 12.24 -16.75 -29.82
C LEU A 649 11.23 -16.66 -28.66
N LEU A 650 10.80 -15.45 -28.31
CA LEU A 650 9.70 -15.24 -27.38
C LEU A 650 8.40 -15.56 -28.10
N PHE A 651 7.62 -16.49 -27.52
CA PHE A 651 6.27 -16.77 -27.97
C PHE A 651 5.42 -15.50 -27.88
N ASP A 652 4.98 -14.96 -29.02
CA ASP A 652 3.93 -13.96 -29.06
C ASP A 652 2.62 -14.68 -29.34
N LEU A 653 1.76 -14.79 -28.32
CA LEU A 653 0.44 -15.42 -28.43
C LEU A 653 -0.69 -14.37 -28.50
N CYS A 654 -0.35 -13.12 -28.81
CA CYS A 654 -1.31 -12.02 -28.88
C CYS A 654 -2.12 -12.05 -30.18
N PRO A 655 -3.46 -12.15 -30.10
CA PRO A 655 -4.32 -12.08 -31.29
C PRO A 655 -4.19 -10.78 -32.09
N PHE A 656 -3.77 -9.68 -31.44
CA PHE A 656 -3.57 -8.39 -32.08
C PHE A 656 -2.34 -8.41 -32.99
N SER A 657 -1.16 -8.81 -32.48
CA SER A 657 0.08 -8.90 -33.26
C SER A 657 -0.09 -9.76 -34.51
N ARG A 658 -0.79 -10.89 -34.39
CA ARG A 658 -1.01 -11.83 -35.50
C ARG A 658 -1.90 -11.31 -36.62
N LYS A 659 -2.77 -10.33 -36.37
CA LYS A 659 -3.58 -9.68 -37.43
C LYS A 659 -2.81 -8.61 -38.20
N HIS A 660 -1.70 -8.12 -37.63
CA HIS A 660 -0.87 -7.05 -38.18
C HIS A 660 0.48 -7.56 -38.74
N HIS A 661 0.75 -8.87 -38.62
CA HIS A 661 1.73 -9.62 -39.41
C HIS A 661 1.05 -10.20 -40.64
#